data_AF-A0A5C6NER1-F1
#
_entry.id   AF-A0A5C6NER1-F1
#
_cell.length_a   1.000
_cell.length_b   1.000
_cell.length_c   1.000
_cell.angle_alpha   90.00
_cell.angle_beta   90.00
_cell.angle_gamma   90.00
#
_symmetry.space_group_name_H-M   'P 1'
#
loop_
_entity.id
_entity.type
_entity.pdbx_description
1 polymer ?
#
loop_
_entity_poly.entity_id
_entity_poly.type
_entity_poly.pdbx_seq_one_letter_code
_entity_poly.pdbx_strand_id
1 'polypeptide(L)'
;MGRFSFKIPNPGLDERIPSHSDLERMEKEEAGDRPKWDNKAQYMLTCVGFCVGLGNVWRFPYLCQSHGGGAFMIPFLILLVLEGIPLLHLEFAIGQRLRKGSTGVWRSISPYLTGIGIASLFVSFLVGMYYNTIMAWIMWYLFNSFQDPLPWSQCPLNQNRTGLVEECARSSTVDYFWYRETLNTSTAIDESGGLQWWIVLALVAAWTLLYVCCIRGIETSGKAVYITSTLPYLVLTIFLVRGLTLKGSLEGLKFLFTPKVEELINPSTWLDAGAQVFYSFSLAFGGLISFSSYNSIHNNCEQDAVLISIINGCTSVYSATVIYSIIGFRATQNFDDCMADNILKVINTFNYPEGSITESNYDEVLGKLNATNPVAFQQLGLGECDMEKFLSEGVEGTGLAFIVFTEAIIKMPVSPLWAVLFFVMLFCLGLSTMFGNIEGVVVPLQDLNLLPRSWPKEVFCGITCLVSFLFGLIFAMRSGNYWLALFDNFAGSIPLLIIGFSEMVSVVYIYGIDRFNEDIEFMIGHKPNIFWQVTWRVISPLIMIFILVFYFVTQVTKSLTYLVWDQEAENFPALDTRPYPTWINAIIFILAGIPSLAIPGFALYKFIQRRCCKRNSTKKNKLDTVSAKCTSATMRLVLPNPGLDLRIPNHDDLDRMEKEDAGNRPKWDNKIQYILTCIGFCIGLGNVWRFPYLCQTHGGGAFLIPYLILLVLEGMPLLLLEFAIGQRLRKGSVGVWRTISPYLTGIGIASMLVSLLVGLYYNTLIAWILWYLFNSFQDPLPWNHCPLNDNRTGFVSECQQSTTVDYFFYRVTLKSTTSIEDSGGINWPIVACLFAAWSLVAICCMRGISTSGKAVYVTAILPYIVLGIFLIRGLTLKGAMSGIEFLFVPDVTELSNPTTWLDAGAQVFYAFGLAWGGLISFSSYNSVHNNCVKDAIILSVVTGFTSVYAAMVTYSIIGFRATEKYDNCIDNNIVRLLNAFSLPEGSITADNYETAFKHLNSSSHDIVLGLDIEKCNMQRLLSEGVEGTGLAFIVFTEAITKMPGSPIWSVLFFVMLLCLGLSTLFGNIEGVVVPLKDLNVFPKKWPHEVLTGITCLAAFIITLLFAQNSGLYWVTLFDTFAGSIPLLTIGLFEMIAVVYIYGIDR
;
A
#
# COMPACT_ATOMS: atom_id res chain seq x y z
N MET A 1 22.24 -15.01 25.16
CA MET A 1 21.52 -15.37 23.92
C MET A 1 22.55 -15.75 22.86
N GLY A 2 22.31 -16.80 22.07
CA GLY A 2 23.28 -17.30 21.08
C GLY A 2 23.35 -16.45 19.81
N ARG A 3 24.55 -16.35 19.21
CA ARG A 3 24.76 -15.69 17.90
C ARG A 3 24.13 -16.52 16.78
N PHE A 4 23.02 -16.06 16.21
CA PHE A 4 22.54 -16.55 14.92
C PHE A 4 23.32 -15.92 13.74
N SER A 5 24.65 -16.15 13.71
CA SER A 5 25.49 -15.98 12.53
C SER A 5 25.46 -17.25 11.67
N PHE A 6 24.31 -17.47 11.08
CA PHE A 6 24.22 -17.97 9.72
C PHE A 6 25.07 -17.14 8.71
N LYS A 7 25.37 -17.60 7.47
CA LYS A 7 26.01 -16.76 6.43
C LYS A 7 25.57 -17.06 4.99
N ILE A 8 25.71 -16.10 4.07
CA ILE A 8 26.17 -16.40 2.71
C ILE A 8 27.70 -16.28 2.75
N PRO A 9 28.47 -17.38 2.82
CA PRO A 9 29.91 -17.30 3.04
C PRO A 9 30.62 -16.63 1.88
N ASN A 10 31.28 -15.52 2.19
CA ASN A 10 31.77 -14.58 1.19
C ASN A 10 33.31 -14.63 1.15
N PRO A 11 33.93 -15.55 0.39
CA PRO A 11 35.38 -15.79 0.45
C PRO A 11 36.16 -14.55 0.02
N GLY A 12 37.24 -14.25 0.75
CA GLY A 12 38.05 -13.06 0.55
C GLY A 12 37.28 -11.75 0.81
N LEU A 13 36.25 -11.74 1.68
CA LEU A 13 35.58 -10.49 2.08
C LEU A 13 36.56 -9.59 2.85
N ASP A 14 37.29 -10.17 3.80
CA ASP A 14 38.30 -9.49 4.62
C ASP A 14 39.48 -8.93 3.80
N GLU A 15 39.73 -9.49 2.61
CA GLU A 15 40.72 -8.99 1.64
C GLU A 15 40.20 -7.82 0.78
N ARG A 16 38.90 -7.47 0.87
CA ARG A 16 38.22 -6.47 0.01
C ARG A 16 37.68 -5.25 0.77
N ILE A 17 37.60 -5.32 2.09
CA ILE A 17 37.10 -4.24 2.95
C ILE A 17 38.19 -3.82 3.95
N PRO A 18 38.25 -2.55 4.38
CA PRO A 18 39.14 -2.15 5.46
C PRO A 18 38.81 -2.88 6.77
N SER A 19 39.86 -3.34 7.47
CA SER A 19 39.77 -3.76 8.87
C SER A 19 39.52 -2.56 9.79
N HIS A 20 39.17 -2.78 11.06
CA HIS A 20 38.97 -1.67 12.01
C HIS A 20 40.26 -0.86 12.22
N SER A 21 41.42 -1.51 12.33
CA SER A 21 42.72 -0.82 12.43
C SER A 21 43.17 -0.15 11.13
N ASP A 22 42.74 -0.66 9.95
CA ASP A 22 42.96 0.07 8.69
C ASP A 22 42.07 1.31 8.61
N LEU A 23 40.82 1.25 9.07
CA LEU A 23 39.94 2.43 9.12
C LEU A 23 40.53 3.55 9.99
N GLU A 24 40.96 3.25 11.22
CA GLU A 24 41.59 4.23 12.12
C GLU A 24 42.87 4.86 11.54
N ARG A 25 43.54 4.14 10.63
CA ARG A 25 44.72 4.61 9.91
C ARG A 25 44.32 5.45 8.69
N MET A 26 43.36 4.99 7.89
CA MET A 26 42.80 5.71 6.74
C MET A 26 42.19 7.05 7.14
N GLU A 27 41.50 7.16 8.28
CA GLU A 27 40.94 8.45 8.74
C GLU A 27 42.04 9.49 9.09
N LYS A 28 43.26 9.04 9.39
CA LYS A 28 44.44 9.87 9.65
C LYS A 28 45.28 10.11 8.38
N GLU A 29 45.41 9.10 7.51
CA GLU A 29 46.22 9.13 6.29
C GLU A 29 45.48 9.72 5.08
N GLU A 30 44.26 9.27 4.76
CA GLU A 30 43.43 9.76 3.64
C GLU A 30 42.81 11.15 3.90
N ALA A 31 43.32 11.88 4.90
CA ALA A 31 42.64 13.03 5.47
C ALA A 31 42.48 14.23 4.53
N GLY A 32 43.21 14.27 3.42
CA GLY A 32 43.15 15.31 2.38
C GLY A 32 42.74 14.86 0.97
N ASP A 33 42.73 13.56 0.66
CA ASP A 33 42.47 13.05 -0.69
C ASP A 33 40.98 12.83 -1.02
N ARG A 34 40.11 12.85 0.01
CA ARG A 34 38.68 12.60 -0.11
C ARG A 34 37.89 13.76 0.52
N PRO A 35 36.86 14.32 -0.15
CA PRO A 35 36.10 15.45 0.37
C PRO A 35 35.32 15.04 1.63
N LYS A 36 35.06 16.02 2.49
CA LYS A 36 34.46 15.87 3.81
C LYS A 36 33.41 16.97 4.02
N TRP A 37 32.53 16.77 5.00
CA TRP A 37 31.63 17.82 5.46
C TRP A 37 32.39 18.86 6.30
N ASP A 38 32.13 20.16 6.06
CA ASP A 38 32.68 21.28 6.83
C ASP A 38 32.23 21.21 8.31
N ASN A 39 31.01 20.72 8.56
CA ASN A 39 30.45 20.51 9.90
C ASN A 39 29.23 19.55 9.87
N LYS A 40 28.79 19.13 11.07
CA LYS A 40 27.66 18.19 11.23
C LYS A 40 26.32 18.73 10.72
N ALA A 41 26.04 20.03 10.87
CA ALA A 41 24.78 20.61 10.43
C ALA A 41 24.66 20.62 8.89
N GLN A 42 25.78 20.75 8.18
CA GLN A 42 25.83 20.63 6.72
C GLN A 42 25.34 19.26 6.23
N TYR A 43 25.85 18.17 6.83
CA TYR A 43 25.40 16.81 6.58
C TYR A 43 23.90 16.66 6.87
N MET A 44 23.45 17.08 8.05
CA MET A 44 22.05 16.93 8.48
C MET A 44 21.08 17.70 7.56
N LEU A 45 21.40 18.95 7.19
CA LEU A 45 20.59 19.74 6.26
C LEU A 45 20.62 19.19 4.82
N THR A 46 21.68 18.49 4.43
CA THR A 46 21.75 17.79 3.13
C THR A 46 20.87 16.55 3.11
N CYS A 47 20.92 15.71 4.14
CA CYS A 47 20.03 14.56 4.23
C CYS A 47 18.56 14.98 4.38
N VAL A 48 18.25 15.95 5.25
CA VAL A 48 16.89 16.50 5.38
C VAL A 48 16.40 17.10 4.06
N GLY A 49 17.21 17.89 3.34
CA GLY A 49 16.83 18.46 2.04
C GLY A 49 16.77 17.46 0.87
N PHE A 50 17.35 16.27 1.02
CA PHE A 50 17.21 15.19 0.03
C PHE A 50 15.96 14.33 0.29
N CYS A 51 15.61 14.10 1.56
CA CYS A 51 14.36 13.45 1.95
C CYS A 51 13.15 14.39 1.72
N VAL A 52 13.14 15.53 2.40
CA VAL A 52 12.06 16.53 2.33
C VAL A 52 12.16 17.29 1.01
N GLY A 53 11.23 17.02 0.10
CA GLY A 53 11.17 17.60 -1.23
C GLY A 53 9.75 17.92 -1.69
N LEU A 54 9.60 18.11 -2.99
CA LEU A 54 8.31 18.38 -3.65
C LEU A 54 7.24 17.31 -3.35
N GLY A 55 7.68 16.06 -3.17
CA GLY A 55 6.84 14.94 -2.77
C GLY A 55 6.12 15.16 -1.43
N ASN A 56 6.67 15.94 -0.50
CA ASN A 56 6.02 16.25 0.78
C ASN A 56 5.01 17.40 0.68
N VAL A 57 5.04 18.19 -0.40
CA VAL A 57 4.27 19.45 -0.54
C VAL A 57 3.09 19.32 -1.49
N TRP A 58 3.18 18.53 -2.56
CA TRP A 58 1.99 18.18 -3.36
C TRP A 58 1.65 16.69 -3.36
N ARG A 59 2.62 15.78 -3.45
CA ARG A 59 2.30 14.35 -3.58
C ARG A 59 1.71 13.79 -2.29
N PHE A 60 2.26 14.14 -1.12
CA PHE A 60 1.70 13.73 0.17
C PHE A 60 0.30 14.32 0.44
N PRO A 61 0.02 15.62 0.24
CA PRO A 61 -1.34 16.15 0.43
C PRO A 61 -2.34 15.70 -0.66
N TYR A 62 -1.91 15.54 -1.92
CA TYR A 62 -2.76 14.92 -2.95
C TYR A 62 -3.08 13.47 -2.61
N LEU A 63 -2.09 12.67 -2.19
CA LEU A 63 -2.34 11.30 -1.76
C LEU A 63 -3.17 11.24 -0.49
N CYS A 64 -3.06 12.21 0.43
CA CYS A 64 -4.08 12.39 1.46
C CYS A 64 -5.45 12.67 0.84
N GLN A 65 -5.60 13.54 -0.17
CA GLN A 65 -6.92 13.93 -0.68
C GLN A 65 -7.59 12.83 -1.50
N SER A 66 -6.87 12.24 -2.46
CA SER A 66 -7.31 11.06 -3.21
C SER A 66 -7.60 9.91 -2.26
N HIS A 67 -6.78 9.78 -1.21
CA HIS A 67 -6.93 8.75 -0.20
C HIS A 67 -7.53 9.29 1.12
N GLY A 68 -8.54 10.17 0.96
CA GLY A 68 -9.48 10.77 1.94
C GLY A 68 -8.97 11.17 3.34
N GLY A 69 -8.04 12.13 3.40
CA GLY A 69 -7.62 12.82 4.60
C GLY A 69 -6.89 11.90 5.59
N GLY A 70 -7.54 11.68 6.74
CA GLY A 70 -6.90 11.07 7.91
C GLY A 70 -6.53 9.59 7.72
N ALA A 71 -7.14 8.89 6.75
CA ALA A 71 -6.79 7.52 6.42
C ALA A 71 -5.30 7.37 6.04
N PHE A 72 -4.85 8.13 5.03
CA PHE A 72 -3.50 8.03 4.45
C PHE A 72 -2.37 8.25 5.46
N MET A 73 -2.63 9.02 6.53
CA MET A 73 -1.66 9.25 7.59
C MET A 73 -1.31 7.97 8.38
N ILE A 74 -2.25 7.03 8.52
CA ILE A 74 -2.04 5.82 9.34
C ILE A 74 -1.05 4.83 8.68
N PRO A 75 -1.20 4.42 7.40
CA PRO A 75 -0.20 3.66 6.68
C PRO A 75 1.15 4.36 6.64
N PHE A 76 1.15 5.66 6.29
CA PHE A 76 2.38 6.41 6.15
C PHE A 76 3.23 6.40 7.43
N LEU A 77 2.61 6.58 8.60
CA LEU A 77 3.33 6.52 9.88
C LEU A 77 3.80 5.10 10.23
N ILE A 78 3.02 4.07 9.94
CA ILE A 78 3.40 2.65 10.15
C ILE A 78 4.61 2.28 9.26
N LEU A 79 4.55 2.61 7.98
CA LEU A 79 5.60 2.34 6.98
C LEU A 79 6.86 3.19 7.25
N LEU A 80 6.71 4.45 7.64
CA LEU A 80 7.82 5.32 8.06
C LEU A 80 8.61 4.73 9.23
N VAL A 81 7.92 4.20 10.25
CA VAL A 81 8.59 3.62 11.43
C VAL A 81 9.21 2.26 11.15
N LEU A 82 8.52 1.42 10.37
CA LEU A 82 8.90 0.03 10.18
C LEU A 82 9.79 -0.23 8.94
N GLU A 83 9.93 0.73 8.04
CA GLU A 83 10.70 0.62 6.79
C GLU A 83 11.55 1.85 6.45
N GLY A 84 11.02 3.06 6.64
CA GLY A 84 11.77 4.31 6.42
C GLY A 84 12.97 4.45 7.37
N ILE A 85 12.68 4.57 8.68
CA ILE A 85 13.69 4.63 9.76
C ILE A 85 14.81 3.58 9.58
N PRO A 86 14.52 2.30 9.29
CA PRO A 86 15.55 1.28 9.31
C PRO A 86 16.35 1.15 8.01
N LEU A 87 15.73 1.33 6.84
CA LEU A 87 16.51 1.37 5.59
C LEU A 87 17.43 2.60 5.59
N LEU A 88 16.96 3.75 6.10
CA LEU A 88 17.77 4.95 6.28
C LEU A 88 18.99 4.70 7.20
N HIS A 89 18.79 4.09 8.38
CA HIS A 89 19.89 3.75 9.29
C HIS A 89 20.87 2.75 8.65
N LEU A 90 20.39 1.82 7.82
CA LEU A 90 21.24 0.89 7.09
C LEU A 90 22.10 1.59 6.04
N GLU A 91 21.51 2.45 5.19
CA GLU A 91 22.24 3.23 4.18
C GLU A 91 23.32 4.12 4.82
N PHE A 92 22.99 4.79 5.93
CA PHE A 92 23.96 5.60 6.67
C PHE A 92 25.12 4.78 7.24
N ALA A 93 24.82 3.70 7.97
CA ALA A 93 25.84 2.88 8.62
C ALA A 93 26.74 2.14 7.61
N ILE A 94 26.19 1.64 6.50
CA ILE A 94 27.01 0.95 5.47
C ILE A 94 27.90 1.92 4.68
N GLY A 95 27.39 3.11 4.36
CA GLY A 95 28.18 4.17 3.72
C GLY A 95 29.36 4.62 4.58
N GLN A 96 29.09 4.92 5.86
CA GLN A 96 30.10 5.32 6.84
C GLN A 96 31.17 4.22 7.04
N ARG A 97 30.74 2.94 7.19
CA ARG A 97 31.64 1.80 7.44
C ARG A 97 32.53 1.40 6.26
N LEU A 98 32.05 1.54 5.02
CA LEU A 98 32.77 1.08 3.81
C LEU A 98 33.42 2.19 2.99
N ARG A 99 33.21 3.47 3.35
CA ARG A 99 33.94 4.64 2.80
C ARG A 99 33.87 4.78 1.27
N LYS A 100 32.78 4.35 0.64
CA LYS A 100 32.55 4.37 -0.82
C LYS A 100 31.11 4.80 -1.15
N GLY A 101 30.86 5.19 -2.40
CA GLY A 101 29.49 5.37 -2.90
C GLY A 101 28.78 4.04 -3.17
N SER A 102 27.49 4.09 -3.56
CA SER A 102 26.62 2.91 -3.70
C SER A 102 27.26 1.75 -4.51
N THR A 103 27.72 2.00 -5.73
CA THR A 103 28.32 0.92 -6.56
C THR A 103 29.60 0.35 -5.94
N GLY A 104 30.46 1.20 -5.37
CA GLY A 104 31.67 0.79 -4.65
C GLY A 104 31.37 -0.02 -3.39
N VAL A 105 30.33 0.32 -2.63
CA VAL A 105 29.81 -0.44 -1.48
C VAL A 105 29.38 -1.84 -1.91
N TRP A 106 28.41 -1.94 -2.82
CA TRP A 106 27.84 -3.23 -3.24
C TRP A 106 28.88 -4.15 -3.89
N ARG A 107 29.78 -3.59 -4.70
CA ARG A 107 30.91 -4.31 -5.32
C ARG A 107 31.96 -4.81 -4.31
N SER A 108 32.22 -4.05 -3.23
CA SER A 108 33.18 -4.45 -2.19
C SER A 108 32.64 -5.61 -1.36
N ILE A 109 31.36 -5.52 -0.97
CA ILE A 109 30.61 -6.60 -0.33
C ILE A 109 30.68 -7.85 -1.22
N SER A 110 30.20 -7.79 -2.46
CA SER A 110 30.31 -8.92 -3.40
C SER A 110 30.32 -8.46 -4.86
N PRO A 111 31.27 -8.92 -5.70
CA PRO A 111 31.32 -8.59 -7.13
C PRO A 111 30.10 -9.03 -7.98
N TYR A 112 29.16 -9.80 -7.42
CA TYR A 112 27.88 -10.12 -8.05
C TYR A 112 26.82 -9.03 -7.82
N LEU A 113 26.93 -8.27 -6.72
CA LEU A 113 25.95 -7.26 -6.28
C LEU A 113 26.14 -5.88 -6.92
N THR A 114 27.15 -5.71 -7.78
CA THR A 114 27.39 -4.47 -8.53
C THR A 114 26.18 -4.03 -9.34
N GLY A 115 25.28 -4.96 -9.71
CA GLY A 115 24.00 -4.66 -10.34
C GLY A 115 23.06 -3.76 -9.52
N ILE A 116 23.18 -3.74 -8.18
CA ILE A 116 22.36 -2.90 -7.29
C ILE A 116 22.71 -1.42 -7.48
N GLY A 117 24.00 -1.06 -7.36
CA GLY A 117 24.42 0.33 -7.58
C GLY A 117 24.27 0.79 -9.04
N ILE A 118 24.25 -0.14 -10.00
CA ILE A 118 23.87 0.12 -11.40
C ILE A 118 22.37 0.41 -11.51
N ALA A 119 21.53 -0.27 -10.73
CA ALA A 119 20.10 0.01 -10.68
C ALA A 119 19.81 1.35 -9.97
N SER A 120 20.44 1.65 -8.83
CA SER A 120 20.37 2.99 -8.18
C SER A 120 20.73 4.10 -9.17
N LEU A 121 21.83 3.92 -9.91
CA LEU A 121 22.27 4.82 -10.98
C LEU A 121 21.19 5.06 -12.04
N PHE A 122 20.52 4.01 -12.53
CA PHE A 122 19.44 4.17 -13.52
C PHE A 122 18.22 4.91 -12.95
N VAL A 123 17.86 4.70 -11.68
CA VAL A 123 16.68 5.34 -11.09
C VAL A 123 16.95 6.81 -10.74
N SER A 124 18.09 7.11 -10.13
CA SER A 124 18.52 8.49 -9.87
C SER A 124 18.65 9.32 -11.16
N PHE A 125 18.99 8.66 -12.28
CA PHE A 125 18.97 9.25 -13.62
C PHE A 125 17.54 9.49 -14.13
N LEU A 126 16.68 8.46 -14.14
CA LEU A 126 15.31 8.56 -14.65
C LEU A 126 14.44 9.53 -13.84
N VAL A 127 14.53 9.48 -12.51
CA VAL A 127 13.81 10.40 -11.62
C VAL A 127 14.36 11.82 -11.75
N GLY A 128 15.70 11.97 -11.76
CA GLY A 128 16.34 13.26 -11.96
C GLY A 128 15.96 13.96 -13.28
N MET A 129 15.68 13.19 -14.34
CA MET A 129 15.20 13.74 -15.62
C MET A 129 13.85 14.45 -15.48
N TYR A 130 12.82 13.79 -14.92
CA TYR A 130 11.48 14.39 -14.87
C TYR A 130 11.36 15.40 -13.71
N TYR A 131 12.02 15.18 -12.56
CA TYR A 131 12.05 16.17 -11.48
C TYR A 131 12.67 17.50 -11.92
N ASN A 132 13.74 17.49 -12.72
CA ASN A 132 14.30 18.74 -13.25
C ASN A 132 13.43 19.39 -14.35
N THR A 133 12.46 18.66 -14.90
CA THR A 133 11.41 19.22 -15.77
C THR A 133 10.33 19.92 -14.94
N ILE A 134 9.90 19.33 -13.82
CA ILE A 134 8.97 20.01 -12.91
C ILE A 134 9.62 21.29 -12.34
N MET A 135 10.92 21.27 -12.06
CA MET A 135 11.70 22.47 -11.73
C MET A 135 11.66 23.55 -12.82
N ALA A 136 11.65 23.17 -14.10
CA ALA A 136 11.46 24.10 -15.21
C ALA A 136 10.06 24.71 -15.21
N TRP A 137 9.01 23.94 -14.90
CA TRP A 137 7.64 24.43 -14.75
C TRP A 137 7.48 25.38 -13.55
N ILE A 138 8.05 25.04 -12.39
CA ILE A 138 8.10 25.94 -11.22
C ILE A 138 8.76 27.27 -11.59
N MET A 139 9.89 27.22 -12.30
CA MET A 139 10.65 28.41 -12.68
C MET A 139 9.94 29.25 -13.76
N TRP A 140 9.19 28.62 -14.67
CA TRP A 140 8.31 29.32 -15.61
C TRP A 140 7.23 30.13 -14.88
N TYR A 141 6.55 29.53 -13.89
CA TYR A 141 5.59 30.24 -13.06
C TYR A 141 6.26 31.34 -12.20
N LEU A 142 7.46 31.09 -11.66
CA LEU A 142 8.23 32.09 -10.91
C LEU A 142 8.57 33.31 -11.76
N PHE A 143 9.06 33.14 -12.99
CA PHE A 143 9.33 34.26 -13.90
C PHE A 143 8.04 35.04 -14.24
N ASN A 144 6.91 34.34 -14.40
CA ASN A 144 5.59 34.94 -14.64
C ASN A 144 4.94 35.58 -13.39
N SER A 145 5.53 35.44 -12.19
CA SER A 145 4.98 35.95 -10.93
C SER A 145 5.34 37.42 -10.63
N PHE A 146 6.27 38.03 -11.36
CA PHE A 146 6.78 39.39 -11.09
C PHE A 146 5.94 40.52 -11.74
N GLN A 147 4.63 40.31 -11.89
CA GLN A 147 3.71 41.23 -12.54
C GLN A 147 2.34 41.23 -11.86
N ASP A 148 1.63 42.36 -11.97
CA ASP A 148 0.29 42.57 -11.42
C ASP A 148 -0.58 43.23 -12.51
N PRO A 149 -1.71 42.62 -12.95
CA PRO A 149 -2.25 41.34 -12.51
C PRO A 149 -1.39 40.13 -12.90
N LEU A 150 -1.53 39.02 -12.17
CA LEU A 150 -0.92 37.73 -12.51
C LEU A 150 -1.54 37.16 -13.81
N PRO A 151 -0.77 36.50 -14.70
CA PRO A 151 -1.25 36.14 -16.03
C PRO A 151 -2.31 35.03 -16.04
N TRP A 152 -2.43 34.22 -14.96
CA TRP A 152 -3.50 33.23 -14.77
C TRP A 152 -4.76 33.78 -14.07
N SER A 153 -4.86 35.10 -13.86
CA SER A 153 -6.01 35.72 -13.17
C SER A 153 -7.19 36.12 -14.06
N GLN A 154 -7.03 36.13 -15.39
CA GLN A 154 -8.05 36.59 -16.33
C GLN A 154 -8.02 35.78 -17.64
N CYS A 155 -9.19 35.52 -18.23
CA CYS A 155 -9.28 34.86 -19.54
C CYS A 155 -8.89 35.82 -20.68
N PRO A 156 -8.16 35.35 -21.71
CA PRO A 156 -7.91 36.15 -22.91
C PRO A 156 -9.19 36.36 -23.73
N LEU A 157 -9.18 37.41 -24.54
CA LEU A 157 -10.22 37.69 -25.53
C LEU A 157 -10.04 36.85 -26.80
N ASN A 158 -11.15 36.45 -27.42
CA ASN A 158 -11.17 35.83 -28.74
C ASN A 158 -10.48 36.70 -29.80
N GLN A 159 -10.07 36.09 -30.91
CA GLN A 159 -9.46 36.76 -32.07
C GLN A 159 -10.31 37.96 -32.57
N ASN A 160 -11.64 37.83 -32.53
CA ASN A 160 -12.60 38.87 -32.91
C ASN A 160 -12.83 39.96 -31.84
N ARG A 161 -12.27 39.79 -30.63
CA ARG A 161 -12.41 40.67 -29.44
C ARG A 161 -13.85 40.93 -28.96
N THR A 162 -14.81 40.12 -29.40
CA THR A 162 -16.23 40.22 -29.02
C THR A 162 -16.60 39.50 -27.72
N GLY A 163 -15.70 38.69 -27.16
CA GLY A 163 -15.92 37.91 -25.93
C GLY A 163 -14.67 37.13 -25.51
N LEU A 164 -14.76 36.43 -24.38
CA LEU A 164 -13.69 35.58 -23.85
C LEU A 164 -13.48 34.31 -24.70
N VAL A 165 -12.27 33.76 -24.69
CA VAL A 165 -11.98 32.44 -25.31
C VAL A 165 -12.87 31.37 -24.69
N GLU A 166 -13.58 30.62 -25.54
CA GLU A 166 -14.63 29.67 -25.11
C GLU A 166 -14.09 28.55 -24.20
N GLU A 167 -12.91 28.00 -24.52
CA GLU A 167 -12.19 27.03 -23.67
C GLU A 167 -11.97 27.56 -22.25
N CYS A 168 -11.56 28.83 -22.12
CA CYS A 168 -11.31 29.49 -20.83
C CYS A 168 -12.62 29.84 -20.10
N ALA A 169 -13.64 30.29 -20.83
CA ALA A 169 -14.94 30.67 -20.26
C ALA A 169 -15.80 29.48 -19.82
N ARG A 170 -15.57 28.28 -20.38
CA ARG A 170 -16.19 27.02 -19.96
C ARG A 170 -15.38 26.25 -18.90
N SER A 171 -14.16 26.70 -18.58
CA SER A 171 -13.29 26.12 -17.55
C SER A 171 -12.89 27.17 -16.52
N SER A 172 -11.59 27.36 -16.26
CA SER A 172 -11.07 28.44 -15.41
C SER A 172 -9.91 29.17 -16.08
N THR A 173 -9.62 30.38 -15.59
CA THR A 173 -8.45 31.17 -16.02
C THR A 173 -7.12 30.45 -15.76
N VAL A 174 -7.10 29.56 -14.76
CA VAL A 174 -5.90 28.88 -14.29
C VAL A 174 -5.68 27.57 -15.03
N ASP A 175 -6.75 26.80 -15.30
CA ASP A 175 -6.72 25.62 -16.17
C ASP A 175 -6.28 26.00 -17.59
N TYR A 176 -6.82 27.10 -18.13
CA TYR A 176 -6.39 27.63 -19.42
C TYR A 176 -4.90 28.00 -19.44
N PHE A 177 -4.41 28.68 -18.40
CA PHE A 177 -3.00 29.04 -18.31
C PHE A 177 -2.08 27.82 -18.16
N TRP A 178 -2.54 26.74 -17.53
CA TRP A 178 -1.80 25.49 -17.41
C TRP A 178 -1.83 24.67 -18.72
N TYR A 179 -3.00 24.24 -19.17
CA TYR A 179 -3.15 23.33 -20.30
C TYR A 179 -2.90 23.99 -21.67
N ARG A 180 -3.23 25.27 -21.85
CA ARG A 180 -3.15 25.95 -23.15
C ARG A 180 -1.92 26.85 -23.30
N GLU A 181 -1.70 27.79 -22.37
CA GLU A 181 -0.54 28.71 -22.43
C GLU A 181 0.78 28.04 -22.04
N THR A 182 0.82 27.34 -20.90
CA THR A 182 2.06 26.74 -20.38
C THR A 182 2.43 25.46 -21.12
N LEU A 183 1.55 24.45 -21.11
CA LEU A 183 1.82 23.13 -21.72
C LEU A 183 1.50 23.06 -23.22
N ASN A 184 0.48 23.80 -23.67
CA ASN A 184 -0.12 23.67 -25.00
C ASN A 184 -0.46 22.20 -25.37
N THR A 185 -1.19 21.53 -24.48
CA THR A 185 -1.46 20.08 -24.55
C THR A 185 -2.27 19.65 -25.77
N SER A 186 -2.12 18.39 -26.16
CA SER A 186 -2.87 17.67 -27.21
C SER A 186 -3.91 16.71 -26.61
N THR A 187 -4.82 16.19 -27.44
CA THR A 187 -5.94 15.31 -27.02
C THR A 187 -5.58 13.82 -26.98
N ALA A 188 -4.33 13.45 -27.28
CA ALA A 188 -3.81 12.09 -27.18
C ALA A 188 -2.28 12.06 -26.97
N ILE A 189 -1.76 11.01 -26.33
CA ILE A 189 -0.32 10.84 -26.12
C ILE A 189 0.47 10.63 -27.42
N ASP A 190 -0.14 9.96 -28.42
CA ASP A 190 0.43 9.77 -29.76
C ASP A 190 0.64 11.10 -30.51
N GLU A 191 -0.21 12.11 -30.23
CA GLU A 191 -0.12 13.46 -30.81
C GLU A 191 0.94 14.32 -30.10
N SER A 192 2.20 13.91 -30.24
CA SER A 192 3.37 14.57 -29.63
C SER A 192 3.61 16.00 -30.11
N GLY A 193 3.33 16.30 -31.38
CA GLY A 193 3.48 17.64 -31.95
C GLY A 193 4.94 18.12 -32.00
N GLY A 194 5.15 19.42 -31.77
CA GLY A 194 6.48 20.05 -31.73
C GLY A 194 6.95 20.38 -30.31
N LEU A 195 8.26 20.64 -30.17
CA LEU A 195 8.85 21.14 -28.92
C LEU A 195 8.39 22.57 -28.62
N GLN A 196 7.87 22.82 -27.42
CA GLN A 196 7.46 24.14 -26.96
C GLN A 196 8.68 24.92 -26.45
N TRP A 197 9.10 25.95 -27.19
CA TRP A 197 10.42 26.57 -27.00
C TRP A 197 10.59 27.27 -25.64
N TRP A 198 9.52 27.79 -25.04
CA TRP A 198 9.55 28.38 -23.70
C TRP A 198 9.85 27.34 -22.62
N ILE A 199 9.23 26.14 -22.70
CA ILE A 199 9.54 25.01 -21.80
C ILE A 199 11.01 24.58 -21.99
N VAL A 200 11.51 24.52 -23.24
CA VAL A 200 12.91 24.17 -23.51
C VAL A 200 13.89 25.18 -22.89
N LEU A 201 13.60 26.49 -22.96
CA LEU A 201 14.43 27.52 -22.30
C LEU A 201 14.42 27.38 -20.78
N ALA A 202 13.25 27.15 -20.17
CA ALA A 202 13.14 26.89 -18.73
C ALA A 202 13.91 25.62 -18.32
N LEU A 203 13.85 24.56 -19.14
CA LEU A 203 14.59 23.31 -18.92
C LEU A 203 16.11 23.51 -19.02
N VAL A 204 16.60 24.27 -20.01
CA VAL A 204 18.02 24.66 -20.11
C VAL A 204 18.47 25.41 -18.86
N ALA A 205 17.71 26.40 -18.40
CA ALA A 205 18.06 27.18 -17.23
C ALA A 205 18.04 26.33 -15.93
N ALA A 206 17.10 25.40 -15.78
CA ALA A 206 17.03 24.50 -14.64
C ALA A 206 18.26 23.56 -14.58
N TRP A 207 18.60 22.91 -15.70
CA TRP A 207 19.80 22.07 -15.79
C TRP A 207 21.09 22.87 -15.60
N THR A 208 21.15 24.11 -16.08
CA THR A 208 22.31 25.00 -15.91
C THR A 208 22.53 25.36 -14.44
N LEU A 209 21.46 25.74 -13.70
CA LEU A 209 21.60 26.06 -12.27
C LEU A 209 21.98 24.82 -11.46
N LEU A 210 21.34 23.67 -11.71
CA LEU A 210 21.66 22.42 -11.05
C LEU A 210 23.13 22.03 -11.26
N TYR A 211 23.65 22.15 -12.48
CA TYR A 211 25.06 21.94 -12.77
C TYR A 211 25.97 22.89 -11.96
N VAL A 212 25.65 24.19 -11.90
CA VAL A 212 26.42 25.17 -11.12
C VAL A 212 26.44 24.84 -9.63
N CYS A 213 25.34 24.36 -9.05
CA CYS A 213 25.29 23.94 -7.66
C CYS A 213 26.07 22.63 -7.39
N CYS A 214 25.98 21.66 -8.31
CA CYS A 214 26.60 20.33 -8.18
C CYS A 214 28.03 20.22 -8.73
N ILE A 215 28.61 21.30 -9.28
CA ILE A 215 29.83 21.27 -10.09
C ILE A 215 31.03 20.54 -9.44
N ARG A 216 31.22 20.64 -8.12
CA ARG A 216 32.26 19.90 -7.36
C ARG A 216 31.71 18.84 -6.41
N GLY A 217 30.44 18.47 -6.55
CA GLY A 217 29.73 17.63 -5.56
C GLY A 217 29.56 18.36 -4.23
N ILE A 218 29.82 17.66 -3.12
CA ILE A 218 29.49 18.12 -1.76
C ILE A 218 30.11 19.46 -1.35
N GLU A 219 31.25 19.86 -1.92
CA GLU A 219 31.92 21.14 -1.59
C GLU A 219 31.10 22.38 -2.00
N THR A 220 30.26 22.25 -3.03
CA THR A 220 29.39 23.31 -3.56
C THR A 220 27.92 23.08 -3.20
N SER A 221 27.40 21.85 -3.33
CA SER A 221 26.01 21.56 -2.96
C SER A 221 25.79 21.72 -1.45
N GLY A 222 26.74 21.28 -0.62
CA GLY A 222 26.73 21.49 0.84
C GLY A 222 26.82 22.96 1.29
N LYS A 223 27.01 23.92 0.37
CA LYS A 223 26.92 25.36 0.68
C LYS A 223 25.60 25.96 0.21
N ALA A 224 25.10 25.53 -0.96
CA ALA A 224 23.74 25.86 -1.41
C ALA A 224 22.67 25.36 -0.42
N VAL A 225 22.90 24.18 0.18
CA VAL A 225 21.93 23.48 1.03
C VAL A 225 21.48 24.24 2.27
N TYR A 226 22.32 25.13 2.80
CA TYR A 226 21.95 26.00 3.92
C TYR A 226 20.79 26.93 3.58
N ILE A 227 20.66 27.35 2.32
CA ILE A 227 19.56 28.18 1.85
C ILE A 227 18.39 27.29 1.41
N THR A 228 18.66 26.30 0.55
CA THR A 228 17.60 25.48 -0.06
C THR A 228 16.86 24.61 0.96
N SER A 229 17.50 24.16 2.05
CA SER A 229 16.84 23.36 3.09
C SER A 229 16.24 24.18 4.24
N THR A 230 16.53 25.49 4.37
CA THR A 230 15.97 26.31 5.47
C THR A 230 14.86 27.25 5.02
N LEU A 231 14.98 27.82 3.82
CA LEU A 231 13.97 28.74 3.27
C LEU A 231 12.58 28.09 3.13
N PRO A 232 12.43 26.80 2.73
CA PRO A 232 11.11 26.17 2.65
C PRO A 232 10.39 26.08 3.99
N TYR A 233 11.08 25.78 5.09
CA TYR A 233 10.45 25.75 6.42
C TYR A 233 9.96 27.14 6.84
N LEU A 234 10.75 28.19 6.60
CA LEU A 234 10.34 29.57 6.88
C LEU A 234 9.09 29.95 6.07
N VAL A 235 9.06 29.62 4.77
CA VAL A 235 7.92 29.94 3.91
C VAL A 235 6.68 29.10 4.25
N LEU A 236 6.82 27.81 4.56
CA LEU A 236 5.72 26.99 5.08
C LEU A 236 5.16 27.54 6.39
N THR A 237 6.00 28.07 7.30
CA THR A 237 5.51 28.74 8.52
C THR A 237 4.73 30.02 8.22
N ILE A 238 5.19 30.82 7.26
CA ILE A 238 4.47 32.02 6.80
C ILE A 238 3.11 31.63 6.18
N PHE A 239 3.07 30.59 5.35
CA PHE A 239 1.82 30.07 4.78
C PHE A 239 0.91 29.39 5.82
N LEU A 240 1.44 28.78 6.90
CA LEU A 240 0.60 28.26 7.99
C LEU A 240 -0.13 29.41 8.69
N VAL A 241 0.62 30.44 9.11
CA VAL A 241 0.03 31.61 9.79
C VAL A 241 -0.94 32.32 8.86
N ARG A 242 -0.64 32.45 7.56
CA ARG A 242 -1.58 33.04 6.61
C ARG A 242 -2.82 32.17 6.41
N GLY A 243 -2.66 30.88 6.13
CA GLY A 243 -3.74 29.94 5.86
C GLY A 243 -4.76 29.86 6.99
N LEU A 244 -4.29 29.75 8.24
CA LEU A 244 -5.14 29.76 9.43
C LEU A 244 -5.89 31.09 9.68
N THR A 245 -5.53 32.18 9.00
CA THR A 245 -6.25 33.47 9.05
C THR A 245 -7.27 33.67 7.93
N LEU A 246 -7.45 32.69 7.04
CA LEU A 246 -8.42 32.74 5.95
C LEU A 246 -9.77 32.12 6.36
N LYS A 247 -10.88 32.65 5.82
CA LYS A 247 -12.23 32.04 5.92
C LYS A 247 -12.16 30.59 5.40
N GLY A 248 -12.90 29.66 5.99
CA GLY A 248 -12.97 28.27 5.51
C GLY A 248 -11.77 27.37 5.87
N SER A 249 -10.65 27.92 6.34
CA SER A 249 -9.43 27.15 6.64
C SER A 249 -9.62 25.98 7.62
N LEU A 250 -10.53 26.13 8.59
CA LEU A 250 -10.90 25.05 9.51
C LEU A 250 -11.65 23.88 8.84
N GLU A 251 -12.41 24.11 7.77
CA GLU A 251 -13.15 23.04 7.09
C GLU A 251 -12.21 22.14 6.29
N GLY A 252 -11.19 22.73 5.65
CA GLY A 252 -10.10 21.97 5.02
C GLY A 252 -9.29 21.17 6.04
N LEU A 253 -9.05 21.70 7.25
CA LEU A 253 -8.40 20.96 8.33
C LEU A 253 -9.30 19.86 8.93
N LYS A 254 -10.61 20.07 9.03
CA LYS A 254 -11.56 19.00 9.37
C LYS A 254 -11.53 17.91 8.29
N PHE A 255 -11.49 18.24 7.01
CA PHE A 255 -11.39 17.24 5.95
C PHE A 255 -10.07 16.43 6.03
N LEU A 256 -8.94 17.09 6.32
CA LEU A 256 -7.66 16.41 6.53
C LEU A 256 -7.65 15.50 7.77
N PHE A 257 -8.15 15.99 8.91
CA PHE A 257 -8.00 15.29 10.20
C PHE A 257 -9.22 14.48 10.63
N THR A 258 -10.36 14.61 9.98
CA THR A 258 -11.42 13.59 10.09
C THR A 258 -10.81 12.33 9.50
N PRO A 259 -10.54 11.30 10.33
CA PRO A 259 -10.14 10.01 9.82
C PRO A 259 -11.44 9.33 9.43
N LYS A 260 -12.12 9.92 8.46
CA LYS A 260 -12.62 9.13 7.36
C LYS A 260 -11.53 8.05 7.13
N VAL A 261 -11.82 6.74 7.20
CA VAL A 261 -10.79 5.67 7.09
C VAL A 261 -10.91 4.74 5.85
N GLU A 262 -11.58 5.15 4.76
CA GLU A 262 -11.86 4.40 3.49
C GLU A 262 -10.63 4.28 2.61
N GLU A 263 -9.38 4.24 3.09
CA GLU A 263 -8.31 3.94 2.12
C GLU A 263 -7.36 2.77 2.47
N LEU A 264 -7.83 1.63 3.09
CA LEU A 264 -7.05 0.41 3.44
C LEU A 264 -7.37 -1.24 3.33
N ILE A 265 -7.94 -2.34 2.59
CA ILE A 265 -8.68 -3.21 1.47
C ILE A 265 -8.61 -3.22 -0.17
N ASN A 266 -8.07 -2.27 -0.99
CA ASN A 266 -8.07 -1.93 -2.47
C ASN A 266 -6.60 -1.63 -2.92
N PRO A 267 -6.17 -1.09 -4.09
CA PRO A 267 -4.74 -1.03 -4.49
C PRO A 267 -3.81 0.14 -4.09
N SER A 268 -4.30 1.29 -3.63
CA SER A 268 -3.59 2.60 -3.72
C SER A 268 -2.68 2.95 -2.52
N THR A 269 -2.99 3.94 -1.67
CA THR A 269 -2.56 4.24 -0.27
C THR A 269 -1.49 3.43 0.48
N TRP A 270 -1.34 2.09 0.39
CA TRP A 270 -0.16 1.37 0.95
C TRP A 270 0.91 1.12 -0.11
N LEU A 271 0.52 0.89 -1.36
CA LEU A 271 1.40 1.08 -2.52
C LEU A 271 1.88 2.52 -2.49
N ASP A 272 0.94 3.46 -2.40
CA ASP A 272 1.23 4.87 -2.52
C ASP A 272 1.90 5.44 -1.27
N ALA A 273 1.52 5.08 -0.03
CA ALA A 273 2.26 5.51 1.16
C ALA A 273 3.60 4.80 1.31
N GLY A 274 3.74 3.56 0.84
CA GLY A 274 5.02 2.84 0.84
C GLY A 274 5.99 3.41 -0.18
N ALA A 275 5.54 3.56 -1.42
CA ALA A 275 6.26 4.29 -2.46
C ALA A 275 6.57 5.73 -1.99
N GLN A 276 5.61 6.43 -1.38
CA GLN A 276 5.81 7.75 -0.79
C GLN A 276 6.77 7.73 0.40
N VAL A 277 6.90 6.64 1.18
CA VAL A 277 7.94 6.51 2.22
C VAL A 277 9.30 6.37 1.56
N PHE A 278 9.49 5.47 0.59
CA PHE A 278 10.73 5.40 -0.20
C PHE A 278 11.09 6.73 -0.86
N TYR A 279 10.09 7.42 -1.43
CA TYR A 279 10.24 8.67 -2.14
C TYR A 279 10.54 9.85 -1.20
N SER A 280 9.81 9.96 -0.09
CA SER A 280 9.95 10.99 0.96
C SER A 280 11.22 10.80 1.80
N PHE A 281 11.81 9.60 1.82
CA PHE A 281 13.12 9.38 2.41
C PHE A 281 14.26 9.37 1.38
N SER A 282 13.97 9.40 0.08
CA SER A 282 14.95 9.24 -1.01
C SER A 282 15.88 8.02 -0.83
N LEU A 283 15.27 6.90 -0.42
CA LEU A 283 15.95 5.61 -0.18
C LEU A 283 16.21 4.88 -1.50
N ALA A 284 17.24 4.03 -1.54
CA ALA A 284 17.65 3.23 -2.70
C ALA A 284 18.22 4.01 -3.90
N PHE A 285 18.08 5.34 -3.94
CA PHE A 285 18.76 6.23 -4.91
C PHE A 285 20.30 6.19 -4.79
N GLY A 286 20.84 5.72 -3.65
CA GLY A 286 22.28 5.61 -3.40
C GLY A 286 23.00 6.93 -3.08
N GLY A 287 22.26 8.06 -3.08
CA GLY A 287 22.76 9.37 -2.65
C GLY A 287 23.09 9.40 -1.15
N LEU A 288 22.22 8.86 -0.29
CA LEU A 288 22.40 8.85 1.18
C LEU A 288 23.61 7.99 1.62
N ILE A 289 23.81 6.81 1.02
CA ILE A 289 25.03 6.00 1.19
C ILE A 289 26.27 6.86 0.89
N SER A 290 26.25 7.59 -0.21
CA SER A 290 27.37 8.43 -0.67
C SER A 290 27.61 9.59 0.32
N PHE A 291 26.57 10.32 0.71
CA PHE A 291 26.64 11.41 1.70
C PHE A 291 27.15 10.96 3.08
N SER A 292 26.66 9.83 3.60
CA SER A 292 27.10 9.31 4.90
C SER A 292 28.55 8.80 4.88
N SER A 293 29.02 8.32 3.73
CA SER A 293 30.41 7.86 3.57
C SER A 293 31.47 8.94 3.81
N TYR A 294 31.09 10.23 3.82
CA TYR A 294 31.96 11.38 4.08
C TYR A 294 32.03 11.83 5.56
N ASN A 295 31.21 11.24 6.46
CA ASN A 295 31.27 11.50 7.91
C ASN A 295 32.57 10.96 8.55
N SER A 296 32.82 11.20 9.85
CA SER A 296 33.86 10.49 10.59
C SER A 296 33.45 9.03 10.89
N ILE A 297 34.42 8.16 11.23
CA ILE A 297 34.14 6.76 11.60
C ILE A 297 33.23 6.69 12.83
N HIS A 298 33.58 7.44 13.88
CA HIS A 298 32.86 7.45 15.16
C HIS A 298 31.69 8.46 15.20
N ASN A 299 30.97 8.60 14.08
CA ASN A 299 29.75 9.40 14.00
C ASN A 299 28.51 8.56 14.36
N ASN A 300 27.56 9.12 15.12
CA ASN A 300 26.37 8.40 15.58
C ASN A 300 25.27 8.31 14.50
N CYS A 301 25.43 7.33 13.60
CA CYS A 301 24.47 7.06 12.53
C CYS A 301 23.08 6.60 13.01
N GLU A 302 22.97 6.04 14.23
CA GLU A 302 21.67 5.64 14.81
C GLU A 302 20.83 6.86 15.16
N GLN A 303 21.44 7.84 15.86
CA GLN A 303 20.78 9.10 16.20
C GLN A 303 20.45 9.94 14.95
N ASP A 304 21.34 9.95 13.95
CA ASP A 304 21.10 10.65 12.68
C ASP A 304 19.84 10.15 11.97
N ALA A 305 19.70 8.82 11.81
CA ALA A 305 18.59 8.21 11.10
C ALA A 305 17.25 8.44 11.81
N VAL A 306 17.21 8.28 13.15
CA VAL A 306 15.99 8.55 13.93
C VAL A 306 15.59 10.02 13.85
N LEU A 307 16.55 10.95 14.01
CA LEU A 307 16.28 12.39 13.99
C LEU A 307 15.77 12.86 12.62
N ILE A 308 16.41 12.44 11.52
CA ILE A 308 15.98 12.77 10.15
C ILE A 308 14.58 12.20 9.87
N SER A 309 14.26 11.02 10.39
CA SER A 309 12.94 10.40 10.20
C SER A 309 11.82 11.07 10.98
N ILE A 310 12.08 11.52 12.20
CA ILE A 310 11.13 12.33 12.97
C ILE A 310 10.90 13.66 12.26
N ILE A 311 11.96 14.32 11.79
CA ILE A 311 11.85 15.57 11.01
C ILE A 311 11.01 15.34 9.74
N ASN A 312 11.28 14.28 8.97
CA ASN A 312 10.55 14.00 7.73
C ASN A 312 9.06 13.69 7.97
N GLY A 313 8.75 12.84 8.96
CA GLY A 313 7.38 12.52 9.34
C GLY A 313 6.60 13.75 9.80
N CYS A 314 7.17 14.53 10.72
CA CYS A 314 6.58 15.79 11.18
C CYS A 314 6.42 16.81 10.04
N THR A 315 7.39 16.90 9.13
CA THR A 315 7.33 17.85 7.99
C THR A 315 6.23 17.47 7.00
N SER A 316 5.98 16.17 6.78
CA SER A 316 4.91 15.71 5.89
C SER A 316 3.52 16.09 6.43
N VAL A 317 3.27 15.89 7.73
CA VAL A 317 2.01 16.28 8.39
C VAL A 317 1.88 17.82 8.51
N TYR A 318 2.99 18.51 8.80
CA TYR A 318 3.03 19.98 8.86
C TYR A 318 2.70 20.60 7.49
N SER A 319 3.32 20.07 6.43
CA SER A 319 3.03 20.44 5.04
C SER A 319 1.56 20.22 4.69
N ALA A 320 1.01 19.03 4.94
CA ALA A 320 -0.42 18.78 4.74
C ALA A 320 -1.31 19.77 5.51
N THR A 321 -0.97 20.10 6.76
CA THR A 321 -1.72 21.09 7.56
C THR A 321 -1.73 22.47 6.90
N VAL A 322 -0.59 22.95 6.39
CA VAL A 322 -0.51 24.19 5.60
C VAL A 322 -1.39 24.09 4.36
N ILE A 323 -1.22 23.03 3.59
CA ILE A 323 -1.84 22.86 2.29
C ILE A 323 -3.37 22.79 2.39
N TYR A 324 -3.90 22.00 3.32
CA TYR A 324 -5.34 21.89 3.54
C TYR A 324 -6.00 23.13 4.13
N SER A 325 -5.27 23.95 4.91
CA SER A 325 -5.81 25.26 5.35
C SER A 325 -6.10 26.21 4.17
N ILE A 326 -5.38 26.04 3.05
CA ILE A 326 -5.55 26.83 1.82
C ILE A 326 -6.59 26.19 0.89
N ILE A 327 -6.66 24.85 0.82
CA ILE A 327 -7.76 24.13 0.14
C ILE A 327 -9.11 24.47 0.79
N GLY A 328 -9.19 24.53 2.13
CA GLY A 328 -10.41 24.94 2.84
C GLY A 328 -10.86 26.36 2.49
N PHE A 329 -9.92 27.30 2.35
CA PHE A 329 -10.22 28.66 1.88
C PHE A 329 -10.74 28.67 0.42
N ARG A 330 -10.08 27.96 -0.49
CA ARG A 330 -10.53 27.82 -1.89
C ARG A 330 -11.95 27.24 -1.94
N ALA A 331 -12.21 26.14 -1.24
CA ALA A 331 -13.50 25.48 -1.24
C ALA A 331 -14.62 26.37 -0.67
N THR A 332 -14.37 27.07 0.45
CA THR A 332 -15.36 28.02 0.99
C THR A 332 -15.58 29.21 0.05
N GLN A 333 -14.55 29.76 -0.59
CA GLN A 333 -14.77 30.84 -1.54
C GLN A 333 -15.54 30.35 -2.78
N ASN A 334 -15.26 29.16 -3.30
CA ASN A 334 -15.98 28.60 -4.44
C ASN A 334 -17.45 28.25 -4.08
N PHE A 335 -17.71 27.86 -2.82
CA PHE A 335 -19.06 27.73 -2.27
C PHE A 335 -19.78 29.09 -2.16
N ASP A 336 -19.12 30.11 -1.59
CA ASP A 336 -19.64 31.48 -1.49
C ASP A 336 -19.98 32.04 -2.89
N ASP A 337 -19.06 31.90 -3.84
CA ASP A 337 -19.20 32.36 -5.23
C ASP A 337 -20.39 31.65 -5.92
N CYS A 338 -20.52 30.33 -5.75
CA CYS A 338 -21.63 29.52 -6.29
C CYS A 338 -23.00 29.92 -5.69
N MET A 339 -23.05 30.12 -4.37
CA MET A 339 -24.27 30.52 -3.66
C MET A 339 -24.69 31.95 -4.04
N ALA A 340 -23.74 32.87 -4.22
CA ALA A 340 -24.01 34.22 -4.70
C ALA A 340 -24.63 34.21 -6.12
N ASP A 341 -24.08 33.41 -7.04
CA ASP A 341 -24.62 33.25 -8.41
C ASP A 341 -26.05 32.67 -8.41
N ASN A 342 -26.32 31.69 -7.55
CA ASN A 342 -27.67 31.15 -7.37
C ASN A 342 -28.65 32.17 -6.80
N ILE A 343 -28.26 32.91 -5.75
CA ILE A 343 -29.06 33.99 -5.18
C ILE A 343 -29.33 35.08 -6.23
N LEU A 344 -28.34 35.43 -7.06
CA LEU A 344 -28.46 36.40 -8.14
C LEU A 344 -29.47 35.93 -9.22
N LYS A 345 -29.44 34.65 -9.63
CA LYS A 345 -30.43 34.05 -10.55
C LYS A 345 -31.85 34.14 -9.98
N VAL A 346 -32.03 33.84 -8.69
CA VAL A 346 -33.32 33.93 -8.00
C VAL A 346 -33.82 35.37 -7.93
N ILE A 347 -32.96 36.31 -7.50
CA ILE A 347 -33.28 37.74 -7.40
C ILE A 347 -33.70 38.31 -8.76
N ASN A 348 -32.92 38.05 -9.82
CA ASN A 348 -33.21 38.56 -11.16
C ASN A 348 -34.47 37.95 -11.78
N THR A 349 -34.77 36.67 -11.53
CA THR A 349 -35.94 36.00 -12.13
C THR A 349 -37.24 36.38 -11.42
N PHE A 350 -37.21 36.50 -10.09
CA PHE A 350 -38.41 36.79 -9.28
C PHE A 350 -38.52 38.27 -8.83
N ASN A 351 -37.58 39.13 -9.23
CA ASN A 351 -37.54 40.58 -8.91
C ASN A 351 -37.60 40.90 -7.41
N TYR A 352 -36.83 40.15 -6.61
CA TYR A 352 -36.66 40.44 -5.19
C TYR A 352 -35.71 41.63 -4.96
N PRO A 353 -35.82 42.39 -3.85
CA PRO A 353 -34.82 43.38 -3.47
C PRO A 353 -33.46 42.73 -3.15
N GLU A 354 -32.36 43.37 -3.53
CA GLU A 354 -31.01 42.98 -3.11
C GLU A 354 -30.91 42.90 -1.57
N GLY A 355 -30.26 41.87 -1.06
CA GLY A 355 -30.12 41.62 0.38
C GLY A 355 -31.37 41.09 1.11
N SER A 356 -32.49 40.83 0.40
CA SER A 356 -33.66 40.15 1.00
C SER A 356 -33.50 38.63 1.12
N ILE A 357 -32.65 38.04 0.26
CA ILE A 357 -32.26 36.63 0.31
C ILE A 357 -30.82 36.57 0.84
N THR A 358 -30.58 35.67 1.81
CA THR A 358 -29.29 35.42 2.45
C THR A 358 -29.06 33.91 2.56
N GLU A 359 -27.81 33.47 2.74
CA GLU A 359 -27.45 32.06 2.96
C GLU A 359 -28.40 31.37 3.96
N SER A 360 -28.69 32.04 5.09
CA SER A 360 -29.53 31.54 6.18
C SER A 360 -31.04 31.44 5.89
N ASN A 361 -31.55 32.04 4.80
CA ASN A 361 -32.96 31.96 4.42
C ASN A 361 -33.19 31.37 3.02
N TYR A 362 -32.10 31.04 2.31
CA TYR A 362 -32.11 30.57 0.92
C TYR A 362 -33.04 29.37 0.72
N ASP A 363 -32.88 28.29 1.50
CA ASP A 363 -33.68 27.06 1.35
C ASP A 363 -35.17 27.27 1.68
N GLU A 364 -35.48 28.11 2.66
CA GLU A 364 -36.87 28.45 3.01
C GLU A 364 -37.55 29.25 1.89
N VAL A 365 -36.80 30.17 1.25
CA VAL A 365 -37.26 30.92 0.08
C VAL A 365 -37.36 29.99 -1.14
N LEU A 366 -36.43 29.05 -1.33
CA LEU A 366 -36.46 28.06 -2.40
C LEU A 366 -37.71 27.18 -2.33
N GLY A 367 -38.03 26.65 -1.14
CA GLY A 367 -39.24 25.87 -0.89
C GLY A 367 -40.52 26.67 -1.18
N LYS A 368 -40.59 27.93 -0.75
CA LYS A 368 -41.72 28.83 -1.03
C LYS A 368 -41.86 29.15 -2.53
N LEU A 369 -40.75 29.40 -3.24
CA LEU A 369 -40.77 29.71 -4.67
C LEU A 369 -41.19 28.50 -5.51
N ASN A 370 -40.68 27.31 -5.20
CA ASN A 370 -41.09 26.06 -5.83
C ASN A 370 -42.59 25.77 -5.61
N ALA A 371 -43.09 25.97 -4.38
CA ALA A 371 -44.51 25.82 -4.07
C ALA A 371 -45.42 26.88 -4.73
N THR A 372 -44.89 28.07 -5.04
CA THR A 372 -45.69 29.19 -5.59
C THR A 372 -45.67 29.24 -7.12
N ASN A 373 -44.53 28.98 -7.76
CA ASN A 373 -44.34 29.09 -9.22
C ASN A 373 -43.42 27.97 -9.75
N PRO A 374 -43.82 26.69 -9.70
CA PRO A 374 -42.95 25.55 -10.05
C PRO A 374 -42.44 25.58 -11.50
N VAL A 375 -43.24 26.10 -12.44
CA VAL A 375 -42.86 26.20 -13.87
C VAL A 375 -41.71 27.19 -14.08
N ALA A 376 -41.71 28.32 -13.38
CA ALA A 376 -40.60 29.27 -13.41
C ALA A 376 -39.39 28.69 -12.67
N PHE A 377 -39.61 28.04 -11.52
CA PHE A 377 -38.55 27.42 -10.71
C PHE A 377 -37.72 26.40 -11.50
N GLN A 378 -38.37 25.54 -12.29
CA GLN A 378 -37.69 24.55 -13.15
C GLN A 378 -36.86 25.18 -14.29
N GLN A 379 -37.03 26.47 -14.60
CA GLN A 379 -36.27 27.16 -15.65
C GLN A 379 -35.04 27.91 -15.13
N LEU A 380 -34.81 28.01 -13.81
CA LEU A 380 -33.70 28.84 -13.27
C LEU A 380 -32.29 28.29 -13.48
N GLY A 381 -32.11 26.98 -13.68
CA GLY A 381 -30.77 26.38 -13.83
C GLY A 381 -29.83 26.69 -12.65
N LEU A 382 -30.29 26.43 -11.43
CA LEU A 382 -29.48 26.59 -10.21
C LEU A 382 -28.30 25.61 -10.21
N GLY A 383 -27.13 26.06 -9.77
CA GLY A 383 -25.95 25.23 -9.60
C GLY A 383 -26.01 24.42 -8.29
N GLU A 384 -25.41 23.25 -8.29
CA GLU A 384 -25.25 22.41 -7.09
C GLU A 384 -24.03 22.90 -6.30
N CYS A 385 -24.27 23.73 -5.28
CA CYS A 385 -23.24 24.26 -4.39
C CYS A 385 -23.09 23.35 -3.17
N ASP A 386 -22.11 22.43 -3.19
CA ASP A 386 -21.77 21.57 -2.05
C ASP A 386 -20.32 21.79 -1.61
N MET A 387 -20.13 21.98 -0.31
CA MET A 387 -18.82 22.18 0.31
C MET A 387 -17.99 20.89 0.34
N GLU A 388 -18.59 19.69 0.47
CA GLU A 388 -17.80 18.45 0.43
C GLU A 388 -17.28 18.15 -0.97
N LYS A 389 -18.08 18.42 -2.01
CA LYS A 389 -17.67 18.43 -3.42
C LYS A 389 -16.47 19.35 -3.65
N PHE A 390 -16.56 20.65 -3.30
CA PHE A 390 -15.43 21.59 -3.47
C PHE A 390 -14.18 21.24 -2.63
N LEU A 391 -14.33 20.50 -1.52
CA LEU A 391 -13.21 19.97 -0.73
C LEU A 391 -12.60 18.67 -1.31
N SER A 392 -13.37 17.90 -2.08
CA SER A 392 -12.93 16.64 -2.71
C SER A 392 -12.46 16.81 -4.15
N GLU A 393 -12.69 17.97 -4.77
CA GLU A 393 -12.10 18.42 -6.04
C GLU A 393 -10.58 18.67 -5.94
N GLY A 394 -9.83 17.58 -5.77
CA GLY A 394 -8.37 17.52 -5.84
C GLY A 394 -7.88 17.27 -7.25
N VAL A 395 -6.72 17.84 -7.60
CA VAL A 395 -6.10 17.67 -8.93
C VAL A 395 -4.77 16.92 -8.77
N GLU A 396 -4.60 15.85 -9.56
CA GLU A 396 -3.46 14.93 -9.44
C GLU A 396 -2.10 15.60 -9.73
N GLY A 397 -1.09 15.17 -8.97
CA GLY A 397 0.32 15.48 -9.20
C GLY A 397 0.62 16.97 -9.22
N THR A 398 0.92 17.50 -10.40
CA THR A 398 1.33 18.89 -10.62
C THR A 398 0.16 19.88 -10.64
N GLY A 399 -1.07 19.42 -10.86
CA GLY A 399 -2.26 20.27 -10.86
C GLY A 399 -2.53 20.94 -9.51
N LEU A 400 -2.17 20.30 -8.39
CA LEU A 400 -2.28 20.94 -7.07
C LEU A 400 -1.47 22.26 -7.01
N ALA A 401 -0.22 22.26 -7.48
CA ALA A 401 0.65 23.43 -7.40
C ALA A 401 0.36 24.50 -8.47
N PHE A 402 -0.06 24.08 -9.67
CA PHE A 402 -0.22 24.98 -10.83
C PHE A 402 -1.65 25.38 -11.15
N ILE A 403 -2.65 24.75 -10.51
CA ILE A 403 -4.08 25.10 -10.59
C ILE A 403 -4.61 25.49 -9.18
N VAL A 404 -4.68 24.54 -8.25
CA VAL A 404 -5.36 24.73 -6.95
C VAL A 404 -4.71 25.85 -6.11
N PHE A 405 -3.37 25.89 -6.05
CA PHE A 405 -2.66 26.93 -5.30
C PHE A 405 -2.65 28.30 -5.95
N THR A 406 -2.53 28.35 -7.27
CA THR A 406 -2.54 29.59 -8.06
C THR A 406 -3.91 30.26 -8.08
N GLU A 407 -4.99 29.47 -8.11
CA GLU A 407 -6.38 29.93 -7.91
C GLU A 407 -6.58 30.52 -6.50
N ALA A 408 -6.11 29.83 -5.46
CA ALA A 408 -6.17 30.37 -4.10
C ALA A 408 -5.33 31.65 -3.93
N ILE A 409 -4.17 31.74 -4.59
CA ILE A 409 -3.27 32.90 -4.52
C ILE A 409 -3.86 34.15 -5.21
N ILE A 410 -4.53 34.03 -6.36
CA ILE A 410 -5.22 35.20 -6.98
C ILE A 410 -6.39 35.69 -6.12
N LYS A 411 -6.99 34.83 -5.30
CA LYS A 411 -8.01 35.19 -4.30
C LYS A 411 -7.42 35.79 -3.01
N MET A 412 -6.09 35.89 -2.86
CA MET A 412 -5.43 36.55 -1.73
C MET A 412 -4.93 37.97 -2.05
N PRO A 413 -4.99 38.93 -1.10
CA PRO A 413 -4.47 40.28 -1.30
C PRO A 413 -2.94 40.27 -1.46
N VAL A 414 -2.43 41.08 -2.39
CA VAL A 414 -1.01 41.10 -2.82
C VAL A 414 -0.57 39.76 -3.43
N SER A 415 -1.41 39.19 -4.31
CA SER A 415 -1.22 37.89 -4.97
C SER A 415 0.19 37.64 -5.52
N PRO A 416 0.86 38.60 -6.20
CA PRO A 416 2.22 38.40 -6.71
C PRO A 416 3.27 38.05 -5.63
N LEU A 417 3.13 38.59 -4.41
CA LEU A 417 4.05 38.29 -3.31
C LEU A 417 3.91 36.83 -2.87
N TRP A 418 2.67 36.35 -2.72
CA TRP A 418 2.40 34.96 -2.36
C TRP A 418 2.84 33.99 -3.47
N ALA A 419 2.64 34.35 -4.75
CA ALA A 419 3.13 33.58 -5.89
C ALA A 419 4.66 33.43 -5.87
N VAL A 420 5.41 34.53 -5.73
CA VAL A 420 6.87 34.50 -5.67
C VAL A 420 7.36 33.67 -4.47
N LEU A 421 6.79 33.84 -3.28
CA LEU A 421 7.16 33.05 -2.10
C LEU A 421 6.88 31.55 -2.30
N PHE A 422 5.71 31.20 -2.83
CA PHE A 422 5.32 29.81 -3.08
C PHE A 422 6.23 29.12 -4.12
N PHE A 423 6.48 29.76 -5.27
CA PHE A 423 7.33 29.15 -6.29
C PHE A 423 8.81 29.14 -5.91
N VAL A 424 9.33 30.11 -5.14
CA VAL A 424 10.69 30.03 -4.57
C VAL A 424 10.81 28.89 -3.54
N MET A 425 9.80 28.67 -2.70
CA MET A 425 9.77 27.53 -1.76
C MET A 425 9.83 26.18 -2.50
N LEU A 426 8.96 25.99 -3.50
CA LEU A 426 8.96 24.78 -4.32
C LEU A 426 10.29 24.59 -5.06
N PHE A 427 10.85 25.67 -5.62
CA PHE A 427 12.13 25.64 -6.32
C PHE A 427 13.28 25.21 -5.38
N CYS A 428 13.32 25.72 -4.15
CA CYS A 428 14.32 25.30 -3.17
C CYS A 428 14.19 23.81 -2.80
N LEU A 429 12.98 23.30 -2.60
CA LEU A 429 12.72 21.88 -2.30
C LEU A 429 13.09 20.94 -3.45
N GLY A 430 12.73 21.29 -4.69
CA GLY A 430 13.10 20.49 -5.85
C GLY A 430 14.62 20.51 -6.10
N LEU A 431 15.27 21.66 -5.89
CA LEU A 431 16.71 21.80 -6.04
C LEU A 431 17.49 20.98 -4.98
N SER A 432 17.03 20.94 -3.72
CA SER A 432 17.66 20.12 -2.68
C SER A 432 17.50 18.62 -2.94
N THR A 433 16.33 18.16 -3.41
CA THR A 433 16.16 16.76 -3.85
C THR A 433 17.11 16.43 -5.02
N MET A 434 17.24 17.33 -5.99
CA MET A 434 18.09 17.10 -7.16
C MET A 434 19.58 16.99 -6.83
N PHE A 435 20.07 17.58 -5.73
CA PHE A 435 21.48 17.41 -5.31
C PHE A 435 21.82 15.94 -4.98
N GLY A 436 20.93 15.21 -4.31
CA GLY A 436 21.13 13.79 -3.99
C GLY A 436 20.97 12.88 -5.21
N ASN A 437 20.05 13.20 -6.13
CA ASN A 437 19.90 12.49 -7.41
C ASN A 437 21.17 12.59 -8.27
N ILE A 438 21.78 13.77 -8.38
CA ILE A 438 23.03 13.94 -9.14
C ILE A 438 24.20 13.17 -8.51
N GLU A 439 24.36 13.21 -7.18
CA GLU A 439 25.40 12.42 -6.49
C GLU A 439 25.19 10.90 -6.70
N GLY A 440 23.92 10.46 -6.64
CA GLY A 440 23.48 9.08 -6.93
C GLY A 440 23.71 8.62 -8.38
N VAL A 441 24.03 9.51 -9.32
CA VAL A 441 24.42 9.18 -10.70
C VAL A 441 25.93 9.31 -10.91
N VAL A 442 26.51 10.44 -10.49
CA VAL A 442 27.91 10.80 -10.75
C VAL A 442 28.89 9.87 -10.03
N VAL A 443 28.62 9.50 -8.77
CA VAL A 443 29.53 8.65 -7.99
C VAL A 443 29.56 7.19 -8.50
N PRO A 444 28.43 6.51 -8.80
CA PRO A 444 28.44 5.21 -9.48
C PRO A 444 29.20 5.19 -10.81
N LEU A 445 29.10 6.24 -11.64
CA LEU A 445 29.82 6.30 -12.92
C LEU A 445 31.34 6.36 -12.74
N GLN A 446 31.82 7.06 -11.70
CA GLN A 446 33.23 7.08 -11.31
C GLN A 446 33.69 5.70 -10.78
N ASP A 447 32.90 5.05 -9.91
CA ASP A 447 33.17 3.70 -9.37
C ASP A 447 33.23 2.61 -10.46
N LEU A 448 32.50 2.75 -11.56
CA LEU A 448 32.52 1.83 -12.69
C LEU A 448 33.76 1.99 -13.59
N ASN A 449 34.47 3.13 -13.52
CA ASN A 449 35.66 3.43 -14.33
C ASN A 449 35.39 3.40 -15.85
N LEU A 450 34.20 3.84 -16.28
CA LEU A 450 33.80 3.88 -17.69
C LEU A 450 34.51 4.97 -18.51
N LEU A 451 34.99 6.02 -17.83
CA LEU A 451 35.73 7.16 -18.39
C LEU A 451 37.13 7.26 -17.78
N PRO A 452 38.08 7.95 -18.43
CA PRO A 452 39.45 8.08 -17.93
C PRO A 452 39.53 8.73 -16.54
N ARG A 453 40.30 8.14 -15.63
CA ARG A 453 40.56 8.71 -14.27
C ARG A 453 41.27 10.07 -14.28
N SER A 454 41.78 10.51 -15.43
CA SER A 454 42.39 11.83 -15.61
C SER A 454 41.38 12.95 -15.83
N TRP A 455 40.09 12.65 -15.99
CA TRP A 455 39.04 13.66 -16.14
C TRP A 455 38.55 14.14 -14.75
N PRO A 456 38.42 15.46 -14.52
CA PRO A 456 38.00 16.01 -13.22
C PRO A 456 36.48 15.88 -13.02
N LYS A 457 36.01 15.98 -11.77
CA LYS A 457 34.60 15.73 -11.40
C LYS A 457 33.61 16.64 -12.12
N GLU A 458 34.00 17.89 -12.37
CA GLU A 458 33.25 18.90 -13.11
C GLU A 458 32.80 18.39 -14.49
N VAL A 459 33.64 17.58 -15.16
CA VAL A 459 33.36 17.00 -16.48
C VAL A 459 32.38 15.83 -16.38
N PHE A 460 32.49 14.98 -15.35
CA PHE A 460 31.52 13.91 -15.10
C PHE A 460 30.13 14.47 -14.79
N CYS A 461 30.04 15.52 -13.95
CA CYS A 461 28.79 16.20 -13.65
C CYS A 461 28.19 16.85 -14.90
N GLY A 462 29.00 17.62 -15.65
CA GLY A 462 28.54 18.31 -16.87
C GLY A 462 28.04 17.38 -17.97
N ILE A 463 28.75 16.27 -18.23
CA ILE A 463 28.30 15.24 -19.19
C ILE A 463 26.98 14.60 -18.72
N THR A 464 26.86 14.31 -17.42
CA THR A 464 25.63 13.74 -16.85
C THR A 464 24.44 14.68 -17.06
N CYS A 465 24.56 15.95 -16.66
CA CYS A 465 23.51 16.97 -16.83
C CYS A 465 23.15 17.18 -18.30
N LEU A 466 24.12 17.19 -19.22
CA LEU A 466 23.88 17.33 -20.66
C LEU A 466 23.10 16.13 -21.24
N VAL A 467 23.44 14.90 -20.84
CA VAL A 467 22.73 13.69 -21.28
C VAL A 467 21.29 13.70 -20.73
N SER A 468 21.10 13.98 -19.44
CA SER A 468 19.77 14.07 -18.83
C SER A 468 18.91 15.17 -19.44
N PHE A 469 19.50 16.32 -19.78
CA PHE A 469 18.83 17.39 -20.52
C PHE A 469 18.32 16.92 -21.89
N LEU A 470 19.17 16.25 -22.69
CA LEU A 470 18.81 15.79 -24.03
C LEU A 470 17.66 14.76 -24.01
N PHE A 471 17.62 13.86 -23.02
CA PHE A 471 16.48 12.97 -22.83
C PHE A 471 15.24 13.70 -22.28
N GLY A 472 15.42 14.71 -21.40
CA GLY A 472 14.34 15.51 -20.84
C GLY A 472 13.55 16.34 -21.86
N LEU A 473 14.06 16.55 -23.07
CA LEU A 473 13.35 17.22 -24.17
C LEU A 473 12.02 16.55 -24.54
N ILE A 474 11.82 15.25 -24.23
CA ILE A 474 10.54 14.56 -24.47
C ILE A 474 9.38 15.20 -23.69
N PHE A 475 9.64 15.75 -22.50
CA PHE A 475 8.63 16.38 -21.66
C PHE A 475 8.30 17.83 -22.09
N ALA A 476 9.04 18.39 -23.05
CA ALA A 476 8.78 19.69 -23.67
C ALA A 476 7.97 19.59 -24.98
N MET A 477 7.48 18.39 -25.34
CA MET A 477 6.52 18.15 -26.43
C MET A 477 5.09 18.49 -25.99
N ARG A 478 4.12 18.56 -26.92
CA ARG A 478 2.71 18.86 -26.57
C ARG A 478 2.07 17.76 -25.72
N SER A 479 2.36 16.49 -25.99
CA SER A 479 1.97 15.37 -25.11
C SER A 479 2.92 15.20 -23.90
N GLY A 480 3.86 16.13 -23.67
CA GLY A 480 4.92 16.03 -22.67
C GLY A 480 4.44 15.88 -21.23
N ASN A 481 3.26 16.41 -20.90
CA ASN A 481 2.62 16.19 -19.59
C ASN A 481 2.21 14.72 -19.38
N TYR A 482 1.62 14.08 -20.41
CA TYR A 482 1.25 12.66 -20.35
C TYR A 482 2.49 11.77 -20.26
N TRP A 483 3.59 12.13 -20.95
CA TRP A 483 4.89 11.50 -20.78
C TRP A 483 5.45 11.66 -19.36
N LEU A 484 5.34 12.84 -18.75
CA LEU A 484 5.84 13.06 -17.39
C LEU A 484 5.03 12.27 -16.35
N ALA A 485 3.70 12.23 -16.47
CA ALA A 485 2.83 11.40 -15.63
C ALA A 485 3.18 9.89 -15.77
N LEU A 486 3.43 9.41 -17.00
CA LEU A 486 3.91 8.05 -17.23
C LEU A 486 5.27 7.79 -16.55
N PHE A 487 6.20 8.75 -16.56
CA PHE A 487 7.49 8.58 -15.89
C PHE A 487 7.36 8.60 -14.36
N ASP A 488 6.59 9.52 -13.75
CA ASP A 488 6.42 9.59 -12.30
C ASP A 488 5.76 8.33 -11.73
N ASN A 489 4.72 7.82 -12.40
CA ASN A 489 3.97 6.66 -11.94
C ASN A 489 4.74 5.33 -12.05
N PHE A 490 5.68 5.20 -12.99
CA PHE A 490 6.42 3.95 -13.24
C PHE A 490 7.89 3.96 -12.83
N ALA A 491 8.63 5.06 -13.04
CA ALA A 491 10.07 5.11 -12.74
C ALA A 491 10.35 5.35 -11.25
N GLY A 492 9.50 6.10 -10.55
CA GLY A 492 9.59 6.33 -9.11
C GLY A 492 9.08 5.18 -8.23
N SER A 493 8.49 4.14 -8.83
CA SER A 493 7.70 3.13 -8.09
C SER A 493 8.40 1.76 -8.02
N ILE A 494 8.23 0.89 -9.03
CA ILE A 494 8.89 -0.44 -9.07
C ILE A 494 10.39 -0.39 -8.75
N PRO A 495 11.18 0.52 -9.36
CA PRO A 495 12.64 0.42 -9.27
C PRO A 495 13.19 0.68 -7.87
N LEU A 496 12.75 1.74 -7.18
CA LEU A 496 13.23 2.08 -5.82
C LEU A 496 13.04 0.92 -4.86
N LEU A 497 11.88 0.28 -4.93
CA LEU A 497 11.52 -0.83 -4.07
C LEU A 497 12.42 -2.05 -4.38
N ILE A 498 12.59 -2.44 -5.66
CA ILE A 498 13.52 -3.52 -6.07
C ILE A 498 14.98 -3.27 -5.66
N ILE A 499 15.40 -2.00 -5.55
CA ILE A 499 16.76 -1.64 -5.18
C ILE A 499 16.93 -1.63 -3.66
N GLY A 500 16.10 -0.92 -2.90
CA GLY A 500 16.21 -0.83 -1.42
C GLY A 500 15.99 -2.17 -0.75
N PHE A 501 15.18 -3.04 -1.37
CA PHE A 501 15.24 -4.48 -1.15
C PHE A 501 16.68 -5.02 -1.13
N SER A 502 17.32 -4.92 -2.28
CA SER A 502 18.54 -5.63 -2.63
C SER A 502 19.69 -5.14 -1.76
N GLU A 503 19.70 -3.85 -1.42
CA GLU A 503 20.61 -3.22 -0.47
C GLU A 503 20.48 -3.83 0.93
N MET A 504 19.25 -3.90 1.46
CA MET A 504 18.94 -4.47 2.76
C MET A 504 19.30 -5.97 2.84
N VAL A 505 19.02 -6.77 1.80
CA VAL A 505 19.49 -8.18 1.74
C VAL A 505 21.02 -8.26 1.59
N SER A 506 21.64 -7.32 0.88
CA SER A 506 23.09 -7.34 0.69
C SER A 506 23.84 -7.10 2.01
N VAL A 507 23.42 -6.13 2.82
CA VAL A 507 24.05 -5.86 4.13
C VAL A 507 23.73 -6.95 5.14
N VAL A 508 22.46 -7.29 5.35
CA VAL A 508 22.09 -8.25 6.40
C VAL A 508 22.62 -9.65 6.10
N TYR A 509 22.79 -10.04 4.83
CA TYR A 509 22.99 -11.46 4.46
C TYR A 509 24.30 -11.79 3.74
N ILE A 510 24.83 -10.88 2.91
CA ILE A 510 26.02 -11.13 2.08
C ILE A 510 27.27 -10.45 2.64
N TYR A 511 27.09 -9.32 3.32
CA TYR A 511 28.06 -8.76 4.27
C TYR A 511 27.91 -9.44 5.64
N GLY A 512 26.69 -9.39 6.17
CA GLY A 512 26.20 -10.25 7.22
C GLY A 512 26.09 -9.59 8.59
N ILE A 513 24.88 -9.60 9.15
CA ILE A 513 24.48 -8.72 10.26
C ILE A 513 25.29 -8.87 11.56
N ASP A 514 25.76 -10.06 11.95
CA ASP A 514 26.56 -10.19 13.19
C ASP A 514 27.89 -9.41 13.09
N ARG A 515 28.46 -9.30 11.88
CA ARG A 515 29.60 -8.41 11.60
C ARG A 515 29.18 -6.94 11.58
N PHE A 516 28.05 -6.61 10.94
CA PHE A 516 27.53 -5.23 10.91
C PHE A 516 27.22 -4.71 12.33
N ASN A 517 26.80 -5.57 13.26
CA ASN A 517 26.63 -5.24 14.67
C ASN A 517 27.97 -4.95 15.39
N GLU A 518 29.04 -5.65 15.02
CA GLU A 518 30.40 -5.42 15.55
C GLU A 518 31.02 -4.16 14.92
N ASP A 519 30.73 -3.89 13.65
CA ASP A 519 31.09 -2.65 12.96
C ASP A 519 30.37 -1.43 13.54
N ILE A 520 29.07 -1.54 13.90
CA ILE A 520 28.34 -0.45 14.55
C ILE A 520 28.77 -0.31 16.02
N GLU A 521 29.00 -1.39 16.75
CA GLU A 521 29.60 -1.33 18.10
C GLU A 521 30.93 -0.58 18.11
N PHE A 522 31.76 -0.75 17.08
CA PHE A 522 32.99 0.01 16.87
C PHE A 522 32.73 1.50 16.51
N MET A 523 31.71 1.81 15.71
CA MET A 523 31.39 3.20 15.33
C MET A 523 30.71 4.00 16.46
N ILE A 524 29.70 3.45 17.13
CA ILE A 524 28.85 4.19 18.11
C ILE A 524 29.04 3.76 19.57
N GLY A 525 29.85 2.73 19.84
CA GLY A 525 30.18 2.28 21.20
C GLY A 525 29.19 1.29 21.84
N HIS A 526 28.10 0.92 21.16
CA HIS A 526 27.17 -0.11 21.62
C HIS A 526 26.54 -0.89 20.44
N LYS A 527 25.98 -2.07 20.71
CA LYS A 527 25.23 -2.82 19.68
C LYS A 527 23.86 -2.17 19.44
N PRO A 528 23.35 -2.21 18.19
CA PRO A 528 21.99 -1.78 17.91
C PRO A 528 20.98 -2.64 18.66
N ASN A 529 20.05 -1.97 19.36
CA ASN A 529 18.99 -2.52 20.20
C ASN A 529 18.18 -3.67 19.57
N ILE A 530 17.38 -4.36 20.40
CA ILE A 530 16.44 -5.36 19.90
C ILE A 530 15.58 -4.75 18.78
N PHE A 531 15.08 -3.52 18.90
CA PHE A 531 14.37 -2.84 17.80
C PHE A 531 15.15 -2.74 16.49
N TRP A 532 16.49 -2.75 16.44
CA TRP A 532 17.28 -2.69 15.19
C TRP A 532 17.69 -4.06 14.65
N GLN A 533 18.02 -5.00 15.54
CA GLN A 533 17.97 -6.44 15.19
C GLN A 533 16.57 -6.84 14.72
N VAL A 534 15.56 -6.08 15.16
CA VAL A 534 14.16 -6.14 14.83
C VAL A 534 13.71 -5.01 13.87
N THR A 535 14.64 -4.27 13.24
CA THR A 535 14.33 -3.39 12.10
C THR A 535 15.25 -3.47 10.86
N TRP A 536 16.40 -4.18 10.82
CA TRP A 536 17.08 -4.48 9.50
C TRP A 536 16.93 -5.91 8.99
N ARG A 537 17.17 -6.84 9.88
CA ARG A 537 17.31 -8.28 9.67
C ARG A 537 16.15 -8.98 8.88
N VAL A 538 14.93 -8.41 8.91
CA VAL A 538 13.59 -8.95 8.53
C VAL A 538 12.37 -7.95 8.38
N ILE A 539 11.42 -7.60 9.30
CA ILE A 539 10.56 -6.33 9.38
C ILE A 539 10.68 -5.41 8.14
N SER A 540 11.68 -4.54 8.01
CA SER A 540 11.73 -3.65 6.83
C SER A 540 11.72 -4.39 5.50
N PRO A 541 12.55 -5.41 5.21
CA PRO A 541 12.24 -6.40 4.18
C PRO A 541 10.77 -6.82 4.20
N LEU A 542 10.27 -7.42 5.28
CA LEU A 542 8.86 -7.84 5.54
C LEU A 542 7.82 -6.84 4.97
N ILE A 543 7.96 -5.54 5.22
CA ILE A 543 7.04 -4.48 4.73
C ILE A 543 7.42 -3.90 3.36
N MET A 544 8.69 -3.80 3.00
CA MET A 544 9.07 -3.40 1.64
C MET A 544 8.54 -4.47 0.66
N ILE A 545 8.51 -5.75 1.09
CA ILE A 545 7.75 -6.82 0.43
C ILE A 545 6.30 -6.35 0.31
N PHE A 546 5.66 -5.99 1.42
CA PHE A 546 4.33 -5.38 1.48
C PHE A 546 4.04 -4.24 0.47
N ILE A 547 5.00 -3.70 -0.30
CA ILE A 547 4.79 -2.53 -1.17
C ILE A 547 5.06 -2.77 -2.67
N LEU A 548 6.30 -3.12 -3.09
CA LEU A 548 6.61 -3.33 -4.53
C LEU A 548 5.63 -4.28 -5.19
N VAL A 549 5.29 -5.28 -4.40
CA VAL A 549 4.84 -6.55 -4.86
C VAL A 549 3.48 -6.28 -5.48
N PHE A 550 2.59 -5.62 -4.75
CA PHE A 550 1.20 -5.30 -5.11
C PHE A 550 0.94 -4.04 -5.90
N TYR A 551 2.02 -3.35 -6.22
CA TYR A 551 2.10 -2.70 -7.52
C TYR A 551 1.57 -3.62 -8.65
N PHE A 552 1.83 -4.93 -8.62
CA PHE A 552 1.50 -5.81 -9.74
C PHE A 552 0.03 -6.26 -9.79
N VAL A 553 -0.82 -6.27 -8.75
CA VAL A 553 -2.30 -6.31 -9.02
C VAL A 553 -2.64 -5.03 -9.71
N THR A 554 -2.20 -3.91 -9.14
CA THR A 554 -2.63 -2.58 -9.58
C THR A 554 -2.34 -2.39 -11.07
N GLN A 555 -1.28 -3.01 -11.59
CA GLN A 555 -0.93 -3.06 -13.01
C GLN A 555 -1.49 -4.26 -13.82
N VAL A 556 -1.85 -5.40 -13.22
CA VAL A 556 -2.43 -6.57 -13.92
C VAL A 556 -3.96 -6.52 -13.97
N THR A 557 -4.60 -5.81 -13.05
CA THR A 557 -6.06 -5.77 -12.85
C THR A 557 -6.70 -4.44 -13.24
N LYS A 558 -6.00 -3.30 -13.14
CA LYS A 558 -6.50 -2.05 -13.75
C LYS A 558 -6.15 -2.02 -15.23
N SER A 559 -7.09 -1.55 -16.06
CA SER A 559 -6.77 -1.05 -17.39
C SER A 559 -5.88 0.19 -17.27
N LEU A 560 -4.81 0.25 -18.06
CA LEU A 560 -3.93 1.42 -18.11
C LEU A 560 -4.67 2.58 -18.79
N THR A 561 -5.06 3.59 -18.01
CA THR A 561 -5.69 4.83 -18.49
C THR A 561 -4.89 6.08 -18.11
N TYR A 562 -5.15 7.18 -18.80
CA TYR A 562 -4.62 8.51 -18.51
C TYR A 562 -5.69 9.58 -18.66
N LEU A 563 -5.52 10.68 -17.92
CA LEU A 563 -6.39 11.85 -18.00
C LEU A 563 -5.99 12.74 -19.18
N VAL A 564 -6.99 13.25 -19.90
CA VAL A 564 -6.84 14.00 -21.15
C VAL A 564 -7.66 15.28 -21.10
N TRP A 565 -7.06 16.37 -21.54
CA TRP A 565 -7.75 17.64 -21.76
C TRP A 565 -8.31 17.68 -23.20
N ASP A 566 -9.62 17.54 -23.34
CA ASP A 566 -10.32 17.56 -24.63
C ASP A 566 -11.54 18.48 -24.59
N GLN A 567 -11.54 19.52 -25.43
CA GLN A 567 -12.57 20.55 -25.52
C GLN A 567 -13.92 20.03 -26.07
N GLU A 568 -13.90 18.90 -26.78
CA GLU A 568 -15.05 18.30 -27.47
C GLU A 568 -15.73 17.21 -26.62
N ALA A 569 -15.21 16.93 -25.42
CA ALA A 569 -15.80 15.98 -24.49
C ALA A 569 -17.15 16.48 -23.92
N GLU A 570 -18.13 15.57 -23.82
CA GLU A 570 -19.49 15.88 -23.34
C GLU A 570 -19.51 16.48 -21.92
N ASN A 571 -18.54 16.10 -21.08
CA ASN A 571 -18.43 16.52 -19.68
C ASN A 571 -17.40 17.65 -19.42
N PHE A 572 -16.90 18.32 -20.46
CA PHE A 572 -15.95 19.44 -20.29
C PHE A 572 -16.56 20.55 -19.41
N PRO A 573 -15.87 21.02 -18.34
CA PRO A 573 -14.41 21.04 -18.17
C PRO A 573 -13.76 19.86 -17.43
N ALA A 574 -14.47 18.77 -17.13
CA ALA A 574 -13.84 17.59 -16.55
C ALA A 574 -12.85 16.92 -17.52
N LEU A 575 -11.75 16.36 -16.97
CA LEU A 575 -10.76 15.59 -17.74
C LEU A 575 -11.34 14.26 -18.22
N ASP A 576 -11.14 13.92 -19.50
CA ASP A 576 -11.56 12.66 -20.10
C ASP A 576 -10.56 11.52 -19.75
N THR A 577 -11.04 10.29 -19.60
CA THR A 577 -10.21 9.12 -19.25
C THR A 577 -9.99 8.24 -20.47
N ARG A 578 -8.77 8.25 -21.04
CA ARG A 578 -8.43 7.47 -22.25
C ARG A 578 -7.52 6.28 -21.94
N PRO A 579 -7.69 5.12 -22.60
CA PRO A 579 -6.77 3.99 -22.45
C PRO A 579 -5.42 4.27 -23.13
N TYR A 580 -4.32 3.82 -22.51
CA TYR A 580 -2.99 3.95 -23.11
C TYR A 580 -2.84 3.06 -24.37
N PRO A 581 -2.18 3.56 -25.44
CA PRO A 581 -1.82 2.77 -26.60
C PRO A 581 -0.97 1.52 -26.26
N THR A 582 -1.17 0.43 -26.98
CA THR A 582 -0.52 -0.87 -26.66
C THR A 582 1.02 -0.83 -26.72
N TRP A 583 1.60 0.11 -27.46
CA TRP A 583 3.06 0.29 -27.54
C TRP A 583 3.67 0.87 -26.26
N ILE A 584 2.89 1.56 -25.41
CA ILE A 584 3.33 2.11 -24.12
C ILE A 584 3.82 1.00 -23.17
N ASN A 585 3.30 -0.22 -23.28
CA ASN A 585 3.77 -1.37 -22.50
C ASN A 585 5.28 -1.66 -22.69
N ALA A 586 5.83 -1.39 -23.88
CA ALA A 586 7.26 -1.51 -24.12
C ALA A 586 8.07 -0.40 -23.42
N ILE A 587 7.51 0.82 -23.33
CA ILE A 587 8.10 1.93 -22.57
C ILE A 587 8.06 1.63 -21.07
N ILE A 588 6.94 1.15 -20.53
CA ILE A 588 6.82 0.73 -19.13
C ILE A 588 7.87 -0.34 -18.79
N PHE A 589 8.09 -1.32 -19.68
CA PHE A 589 9.14 -2.32 -19.50
C PHE A 589 10.56 -1.74 -19.56
N ILE A 590 10.80 -0.67 -20.33
CA ILE A 590 12.08 0.06 -20.34
C ILE A 590 12.28 0.82 -19.02
N LEU A 591 11.28 1.60 -18.57
CA LEU A 591 11.37 2.47 -17.40
C LEU A 591 11.45 1.69 -16.08
N ALA A 592 10.56 0.71 -15.89
CA ALA A 592 10.49 -0.09 -14.67
C ALA A 592 11.27 -1.40 -14.77
N GLY A 593 11.22 -2.08 -15.92
CA GLY A 593 11.80 -3.41 -16.07
C GLY A 593 13.33 -3.44 -16.17
N ILE A 594 13.96 -2.51 -16.90
CA ILE A 594 15.42 -2.53 -17.11
C ILE A 594 16.22 -2.25 -15.81
N PRO A 595 15.93 -1.21 -15.00
CA PRO A 595 16.66 -0.99 -13.74
C PRO A 595 16.55 -2.20 -12.81
N SER A 596 15.35 -2.78 -12.73
CA SER A 596 15.05 -3.94 -11.90
C SER A 596 15.75 -5.22 -12.37
N LEU A 597 15.83 -5.47 -13.69
CA LEU A 597 16.51 -6.63 -14.26
C LEU A 597 18.04 -6.47 -14.30
N ALA A 598 18.59 -5.26 -14.12
CA ALA A 598 20.03 -5.04 -14.04
C ALA A 598 20.67 -5.80 -12.86
N ILE A 599 19.95 -5.94 -11.73
CA ILE A 599 20.41 -6.64 -10.53
C ILE A 599 20.65 -8.15 -10.81
N PRO A 600 19.64 -8.96 -11.20
CA PRO A 600 19.86 -10.37 -11.53
C PRO A 600 20.69 -10.57 -12.81
N GLY A 601 20.55 -9.68 -13.81
CA GLY A 601 21.29 -9.77 -15.07
C GLY A 601 22.81 -9.67 -14.88
N PHE A 602 23.27 -8.70 -14.09
CA PHE A 602 24.70 -8.54 -13.80
C PHE A 602 25.25 -9.70 -12.94
N ALA A 603 24.45 -10.19 -11.98
CA ALA A 603 24.81 -11.36 -11.17
C ALA A 603 24.99 -12.62 -12.04
N LEU A 604 24.06 -12.88 -12.97
CA LEU A 604 24.14 -14.00 -13.92
C LEU A 604 25.35 -13.88 -14.85
N TYR A 605 25.59 -12.69 -15.42
CA TYR A 605 26.78 -12.41 -16.25
C TYR A 605 28.08 -12.74 -15.50
N LYS A 606 28.22 -12.27 -14.25
CA LYS A 606 29.40 -12.54 -13.41
C LYS A 606 29.53 -14.01 -13.01
N PHE A 607 28.41 -14.73 -12.83
CA PHE A 607 28.42 -16.17 -12.56
C PHE A 607 28.91 -16.98 -13.76
N ILE A 608 28.41 -16.68 -14.97
CA ILE A 608 28.84 -17.31 -16.22
C ILE A 608 30.34 -17.04 -16.44
N GLN A 609 30.77 -15.78 -16.36
CA GLN A 609 32.18 -15.38 -16.50
C GLN A 609 33.10 -16.18 -15.55
N ARG A 610 32.72 -16.32 -14.27
CA ARG A 610 33.50 -17.09 -13.28
C ARG A 610 33.48 -18.60 -13.53
N ARG A 611 32.37 -19.21 -13.99
CA ARG A 611 32.35 -20.65 -14.35
C ARG A 611 33.21 -20.96 -15.57
N CYS A 612 33.19 -20.09 -16.59
CA CYS A 612 34.08 -20.22 -17.75
C CYS A 612 35.56 -20.19 -17.34
N CYS A 613 35.98 -19.24 -16.50
CA CYS A 613 37.37 -19.17 -16.02
C CYS A 613 37.75 -20.37 -15.12
N LYS A 614 36.86 -20.83 -14.22
CA LYS A 614 37.18 -21.95 -13.30
C LYS A 614 37.49 -23.26 -14.03
N ARG A 615 36.88 -23.51 -15.21
CA ARG A 615 37.12 -24.72 -16.03
C ARG A 615 38.59 -24.90 -16.43
N ASN A 616 39.37 -23.82 -16.50
CA ASN A 616 40.81 -23.88 -16.79
C ASN A 616 41.69 -24.11 -15.54
N SER A 617 41.17 -23.92 -14.32
CA SER A 617 41.95 -23.94 -13.09
C SER A 617 41.94 -25.28 -12.34
N THR A 618 40.94 -26.15 -12.56
CA THR A 618 40.72 -27.37 -11.76
C THR A 618 41.80 -28.44 -11.91
N LYS A 619 42.77 -28.26 -12.82
CA LYS A 619 43.82 -29.24 -13.13
C LYS A 619 45.00 -29.26 -12.15
N LYS A 620 45.03 -28.35 -11.16
CA LYS A 620 46.28 -27.99 -10.44
C LYS A 620 46.31 -28.25 -8.91
N ASN A 621 45.19 -28.08 -8.21
CA ASN A 621 45.19 -28.03 -6.73
C ASN A 621 44.41 -29.22 -6.12
N LYS A 622 45.01 -30.42 -6.10
CA LYS A 622 44.45 -31.61 -5.40
C LYS A 622 45.39 -32.17 -4.32
N LEU A 623 46.34 -31.35 -3.89
CA LEU A 623 47.20 -31.57 -2.74
C LEU A 623 46.70 -30.73 -1.54
N ASP A 624 47.28 -31.01 -0.37
CA ASP A 624 47.30 -30.15 0.81
C ASP A 624 46.03 -30.05 1.68
N THR A 625 45.88 -31.13 2.47
CA THR A 625 45.74 -31.15 3.94
C THR A 625 44.50 -30.59 4.67
N VAL A 626 44.01 -31.44 5.58
CA VAL A 626 43.07 -31.16 6.69
C VAL A 626 43.86 -31.03 8.00
N SER A 627 43.48 -30.12 8.92
CA SER A 627 43.83 -30.23 10.36
C SER A 627 42.98 -29.35 11.29
N ALA A 628 43.00 -29.69 12.59
CA ALA A 628 42.50 -28.96 13.78
C ALA A 628 40.97 -28.85 14.05
N LYS A 629 40.59 -28.94 15.34
CA LYS A 629 39.21 -28.87 15.92
C LYS A 629 39.26 -28.71 17.47
N CYS A 630 38.10 -28.52 18.13
CA CYS A 630 37.81 -28.64 19.59
C CYS A 630 38.06 -27.37 20.46
N THR A 631 37.37 -27.08 21.59
CA THR A 631 36.26 -27.76 22.34
C THR A 631 35.57 -26.81 23.36
N SER A 632 34.30 -27.08 23.76
CA SER A 632 33.78 -27.20 25.16
C SER A 632 32.23 -27.10 25.22
N ALA A 633 31.57 -27.59 26.29
CA ALA A 633 30.09 -27.62 26.46
C ALA A 633 29.61 -27.75 27.93
N THR A 634 28.29 -27.63 28.18
CA THR A 634 27.65 -27.78 29.51
C THR A 634 26.26 -28.45 29.41
N MET A 635 25.76 -29.03 30.51
CA MET A 635 24.65 -29.98 30.58
C MET A 635 23.24 -29.35 30.47
N ARG A 636 22.25 -30.05 29.89
CA ARG A 636 20.88 -29.56 29.62
C ARG A 636 19.79 -30.63 29.77
N LEU A 637 18.55 -30.17 30.02
CA LEU A 637 17.32 -30.96 30.10
C LEU A 637 16.69 -31.18 28.70
N VAL A 638 17.38 -31.92 27.83
CA VAL A 638 16.96 -32.20 26.44
C VAL A 638 16.86 -33.70 26.21
N LEU A 639 15.85 -34.17 25.48
CA LEU A 639 15.71 -35.59 25.15
C LEU A 639 16.87 -36.05 24.24
N PRO A 640 17.63 -37.12 24.61
CA PRO A 640 18.79 -37.54 23.86
C PRO A 640 18.37 -38.09 22.48
N ASN A 641 18.67 -37.33 21.43
CA ASN A 641 18.30 -37.61 20.04
C ASN A 641 19.55 -38.11 19.26
N PRO A 642 19.89 -39.41 19.31
CA PRO A 642 21.17 -39.92 18.81
C PRO A 642 21.34 -39.72 17.31
N GLY A 643 22.54 -39.30 16.89
CA GLY A 643 22.85 -39.05 15.48
C GLY A 643 22.06 -37.90 14.86
N LEU A 644 21.54 -36.94 15.65
CA LEU A 644 20.95 -35.70 15.13
C LEU A 644 21.97 -34.92 14.30
N ASP A 645 23.21 -34.82 14.78
CA ASP A 645 24.34 -34.11 14.15
C ASP A 645 24.83 -34.75 12.83
N LEU A 646 24.36 -35.96 12.51
CA LEU A 646 24.58 -36.64 11.23
C LEU A 646 23.40 -36.47 10.25
N ARG A 647 22.28 -35.91 10.72
CA ARG A 647 21.04 -35.69 9.96
C ARG A 647 20.80 -34.23 9.62
N ILE A 648 21.11 -33.32 10.54
CA ILE A 648 21.08 -31.86 10.29
C ILE A 648 22.39 -31.40 9.65
N PRO A 649 22.39 -30.36 8.80
CA PRO A 649 23.62 -29.72 8.37
C PRO A 649 24.32 -29.01 9.55
N ASN A 650 25.64 -29.15 9.65
CA ASN A 650 26.46 -28.33 10.54
C ASN A 650 26.48 -26.86 10.07
N HIS A 651 26.93 -25.96 10.93
CA HIS A 651 26.97 -24.53 10.60
C HIS A 651 27.88 -24.24 9.39
N ASP A 652 29.06 -24.86 9.34
CA ASP A 652 29.99 -24.78 8.19
C ASP A 652 29.44 -25.42 6.90
N ASP A 653 28.46 -26.31 7.01
CA ASP A 653 27.88 -27.05 5.88
C ASP A 653 26.64 -26.34 5.30
N LEU A 654 25.81 -25.67 6.11
CA LEU A 654 24.72 -24.79 5.64
C LEU A 654 25.25 -23.77 4.61
N ASP A 655 26.36 -23.15 4.99
CA ASP A 655 27.13 -22.16 4.27
C ASP A 655 27.63 -22.70 2.90
N ARG A 656 27.94 -23.99 2.82
CA ARG A 656 28.31 -24.68 1.57
C ARG A 656 27.08 -25.04 0.74
N MET A 657 26.05 -25.61 1.36
CA MET A 657 24.80 -25.99 0.71
C MET A 657 24.13 -24.79 0.01
N GLU A 658 24.07 -23.61 0.65
CA GLU A 658 23.58 -22.35 0.07
C GLU A 658 24.20 -22.03 -1.31
N LYS A 659 25.52 -22.29 -1.46
CA LYS A 659 26.30 -22.04 -2.68
C LYS A 659 26.11 -23.11 -3.75
N GLU A 660 25.84 -24.35 -3.35
CA GLU A 660 25.70 -25.50 -4.26
C GLU A 660 24.25 -25.64 -4.75
N ASP A 661 23.26 -25.43 -3.86
CA ASP A 661 21.84 -25.38 -4.17
C ASP A 661 21.44 -24.15 -5.02
N ALA A 662 22.33 -23.16 -5.16
CA ALA A 662 22.12 -21.94 -5.94
C ALA A 662 21.82 -22.15 -7.44
N GLY A 663 21.90 -23.39 -7.95
CA GLY A 663 21.44 -23.77 -9.29
C GLY A 663 20.30 -24.79 -9.33
N ASN A 664 19.85 -25.33 -8.18
CA ASN A 664 18.93 -26.48 -8.11
C ASN A 664 17.63 -26.19 -7.33
N ARG A 665 17.65 -25.25 -6.38
CA ARG A 665 16.49 -24.91 -5.55
C ARG A 665 16.01 -23.50 -5.89
N PRO A 666 14.69 -23.26 -6.05
CA PRO A 666 14.21 -21.89 -6.20
C PRO A 666 14.55 -21.11 -4.93
N LYS A 667 14.85 -19.83 -5.11
CA LYS A 667 15.00 -18.85 -4.05
C LYS A 667 14.02 -17.73 -4.35
N TRP A 668 13.64 -16.99 -3.32
CA TRP A 668 12.95 -15.72 -3.53
C TRP A 668 13.81 -14.82 -4.41
N ASP A 669 13.23 -14.23 -5.46
CA ASP A 669 13.90 -13.18 -6.25
C ASP A 669 14.42 -12.11 -5.29
N ASN A 670 13.51 -11.71 -4.40
CA ASN A 670 13.71 -10.68 -3.41
C ASN A 670 13.25 -11.16 -2.02
N LYS A 671 13.88 -10.68 -0.95
CA LYS A 671 13.17 -10.34 0.30
C LYS A 671 12.44 -8.98 0.18
N ILE A 672 11.85 -8.81 -1.01
CA ILE A 672 10.64 -8.14 -1.47
C ILE A 672 9.87 -9.17 -2.37
N GLN A 673 9.74 -10.42 -1.92
CA GLN A 673 8.79 -11.41 -2.45
C GLN A 673 8.23 -12.32 -1.34
N TYR A 674 9.13 -12.99 -0.59
CA TYR A 674 8.85 -13.97 0.47
C TYR A 674 7.64 -13.68 1.37
N ILE A 675 7.52 -12.45 1.81
CA ILE A 675 6.77 -12.06 2.99
C ILE A 675 5.38 -11.61 2.63
N LEU A 676 5.07 -11.38 1.36
CA LEU A 676 3.66 -11.29 1.01
C LEU A 676 3.02 -12.61 0.78
N THR A 677 3.81 -13.59 0.36
CA THR A 677 3.55 -14.98 0.68
C THR A 677 3.47 -15.26 2.20
N CYS A 678 3.81 -14.32 3.10
CA CYS A 678 3.50 -14.40 4.55
C CYS A 678 2.32 -13.49 4.97
N ILE A 679 2.42 -12.16 4.98
CA ILE A 679 1.34 -11.24 5.36
C ILE A 679 0.08 -11.47 4.50
N GLY A 680 0.20 -11.68 3.18
CA GLY A 680 -0.97 -12.06 2.34
C GLY A 680 -1.45 -13.50 2.55
N PHE A 681 -0.68 -14.34 3.24
CA PHE A 681 -1.12 -15.68 3.69
C PHE A 681 -1.84 -15.62 5.05
N CYS A 682 -1.29 -14.84 5.98
CA CYS A 682 -1.85 -14.53 7.29
C CYS A 682 -3.14 -13.70 7.20
N ILE A 683 -3.16 -12.72 6.29
CA ILE A 683 -4.25 -11.77 6.08
C ILE A 683 -4.98 -12.19 4.81
N GLY A 684 -5.89 -13.12 5.02
CA GLY A 684 -6.90 -13.54 4.05
C GLY A 684 -8.31 -13.10 4.46
N LEU A 685 -9.29 -13.67 3.78
CA LEU A 685 -10.74 -13.43 3.96
C LEU A 685 -11.20 -13.48 5.43
N GLY A 686 -10.58 -14.35 6.24
CA GLY A 686 -10.89 -14.49 7.67
C GLY A 686 -10.74 -13.20 8.49
N ASN A 687 -9.88 -12.25 8.11
CA ASN A 687 -9.75 -11.00 8.87
C ASN A 687 -10.83 -9.96 8.50
N VAL A 688 -11.51 -10.11 7.36
CA VAL A 688 -12.58 -9.20 6.93
C VAL A 688 -13.95 -9.64 7.44
N TRP A 689 -14.26 -10.94 7.46
CA TRP A 689 -15.57 -11.42 7.94
C TRP A 689 -15.55 -12.26 9.23
N ARG A 690 -14.55 -13.12 9.42
CA ARG A 690 -14.53 -14.03 10.59
C ARG A 690 -14.06 -13.31 11.86
N PHE A 691 -13.06 -12.43 11.76
CA PHE A 691 -12.62 -11.63 12.89
C PHE A 691 -13.69 -10.66 13.42
N PRO A 692 -14.40 -9.86 12.59
CA PRO A 692 -15.44 -8.97 13.10
C PRO A 692 -16.68 -9.73 13.60
N TYR A 693 -17.05 -10.86 12.98
CA TYR A 693 -18.08 -11.75 13.49
C TYR A 693 -17.75 -12.27 14.89
N LEU A 694 -16.51 -12.74 15.12
CA LEU A 694 -16.06 -13.19 16.45
C LEU A 694 -16.02 -12.05 17.48
N CYS A 695 -15.71 -10.82 17.08
CA CYS A 695 -15.89 -9.65 17.95
C CYS A 695 -17.37 -9.46 18.32
N GLN A 696 -18.28 -9.64 17.37
CA GLN A 696 -19.72 -9.43 17.56
C GLN A 696 -20.34 -10.48 18.49
N THR A 697 -19.92 -11.74 18.38
CA THR A 697 -20.42 -12.82 19.24
C THR A 697 -19.84 -12.80 20.65
N HIS A 698 -18.61 -12.31 20.84
CA HIS A 698 -17.87 -12.38 22.11
C HIS A 698 -17.66 -10.99 22.77
N GLY A 699 -18.72 -10.19 22.85
CA GLY A 699 -18.74 -8.98 23.70
C GLY A 699 -18.01 -7.74 23.15
N GLY A 700 -17.92 -7.62 21.82
CA GLY A 700 -17.38 -6.43 21.13
C GLY A 700 -15.92 -6.18 21.48
N GLY A 701 -15.65 -5.07 22.17
CA GLY A 701 -14.31 -4.70 22.60
C GLY A 701 -13.65 -5.71 23.56
N ALA A 702 -14.44 -6.61 24.17
CA ALA A 702 -13.93 -7.65 25.05
C ALA A 702 -13.05 -8.66 24.29
N PHE A 703 -13.49 -9.16 23.13
CA PHE A 703 -12.74 -10.15 22.32
C PHE A 703 -11.35 -9.66 21.89
N LEU A 704 -11.19 -8.35 21.67
CA LEU A 704 -9.91 -7.75 21.30
C LEU A 704 -8.82 -7.96 22.36
N ILE A 705 -9.20 -8.07 23.65
CA ILE A 705 -8.26 -8.20 24.76
C ILE A 705 -7.59 -9.60 24.78
N PRO A 706 -8.32 -10.74 24.82
CA PRO A 706 -7.72 -12.06 24.63
C PRO A 706 -6.96 -12.19 23.31
N TYR A 707 -7.50 -11.67 22.20
CA TYR A 707 -6.85 -11.76 20.89
C TYR A 707 -5.46 -11.12 20.88
N LEU A 708 -5.33 -9.87 21.35
CA LEU A 708 -4.04 -9.17 21.37
C LEU A 708 -3.05 -9.80 22.36
N ILE A 709 -3.53 -10.36 23.48
CA ILE A 709 -2.69 -11.08 24.45
C ILE A 709 -2.12 -12.36 23.82
N LEU A 710 -2.98 -13.22 23.24
CA LEU A 710 -2.56 -14.48 22.63
C LEU A 710 -1.73 -14.27 21.36
N LEU A 711 -1.99 -13.20 20.61
CA LEU A 711 -1.19 -12.80 19.45
C LEU A 711 0.28 -12.52 19.81
N VAL A 712 0.53 -11.92 20.98
CA VAL A 712 1.89 -11.61 21.47
C VAL A 712 2.51 -12.78 22.23
N LEU A 713 1.73 -13.53 23.03
CA LEU A 713 2.24 -14.60 23.90
C LEU A 713 2.38 -15.97 23.22
N GLU A 714 1.49 -16.30 22.27
CA GLU A 714 1.50 -17.60 21.57
C GLU A 714 1.85 -17.42 20.09
N GLY A 715 1.17 -16.49 19.41
CA GLY A 715 1.34 -16.24 17.98
C GLY A 715 2.76 -15.85 17.61
N MET A 716 3.29 -14.75 18.18
CA MET A 716 4.64 -14.27 17.85
C MET A 716 5.76 -15.29 18.14
N PRO A 717 5.77 -16.04 19.27
CA PRO A 717 6.78 -17.07 19.52
C PRO A 717 6.67 -18.29 18.60
N LEU A 718 5.47 -18.80 18.31
CA LEU A 718 5.26 -19.90 17.34
C LEU A 718 5.72 -19.50 15.95
N LEU A 719 5.39 -18.29 15.53
CA LEU A 719 5.74 -17.73 14.24
C LEU A 719 7.26 -17.57 14.06
N LEU A 720 7.94 -17.11 15.10
CA LEU A 720 9.40 -17.11 15.18
C LEU A 720 9.97 -18.53 15.05
N LEU A 721 9.38 -19.50 15.76
CA LEU A 721 9.81 -20.90 15.74
C LEU A 721 9.68 -21.52 14.34
N GLU A 722 8.54 -21.40 13.66
CA GLU A 722 8.34 -21.87 12.29
C GLU A 722 9.35 -21.24 11.32
N PHE A 723 9.53 -19.92 11.40
CA PHE A 723 10.47 -19.21 10.54
C PHE A 723 11.92 -19.60 10.82
N ALA A 724 12.32 -19.78 12.08
CA ALA A 724 13.65 -20.22 12.46
C ALA A 724 13.95 -21.65 11.98
N ILE A 725 13.02 -22.59 12.19
CA ILE A 725 13.28 -24.02 11.97
C ILE A 725 13.28 -24.39 10.49
N GLY A 726 12.36 -23.82 9.69
CA GLY A 726 12.34 -24.00 8.24
C GLY A 726 13.62 -23.50 7.58
N GLN A 727 14.08 -22.32 8.00
CA GLN A 727 15.33 -21.72 7.54
C GLN A 727 16.58 -22.49 8.00
N ARG A 728 16.66 -22.91 9.27
CA ARG A 728 17.80 -23.65 9.84
C ARG A 728 18.02 -25.02 9.17
N LEU A 729 16.95 -25.64 8.66
CA LEU A 729 16.97 -27.00 8.11
C LEU A 729 16.71 -27.09 6.60
N ARG A 730 16.38 -25.98 5.93
CA ARG A 730 16.37 -25.80 4.47
C ARG A 730 15.50 -26.80 3.69
N LYS A 731 14.34 -27.19 4.24
CA LYS A 731 13.37 -28.10 3.63
C LYS A 731 11.93 -27.61 3.85
N GLY A 732 10.95 -28.18 3.14
CA GLY A 732 9.54 -27.95 3.46
C GLY A 732 9.14 -28.64 4.78
N SER A 733 7.92 -28.40 5.27
CA SER A 733 7.46 -28.89 6.59
C SER A 733 7.74 -30.38 6.84
N VAL A 734 7.33 -31.28 5.92
CA VAL A 734 7.64 -32.73 6.03
C VAL A 734 9.16 -33.00 6.13
N GLY A 735 9.96 -32.32 5.32
CA GLY A 735 11.41 -32.50 5.31
C GLY A 735 12.09 -31.97 6.59
N VAL A 736 11.58 -30.90 7.18
CA VAL A 736 12.02 -30.32 8.46
C VAL A 736 11.83 -31.33 9.58
N TRP A 737 10.58 -31.73 9.85
CA TRP A 737 10.24 -32.57 11.00
C TRP A 737 10.89 -33.95 10.92
N ARG A 738 10.93 -34.56 9.72
CA ARG A 738 11.64 -35.82 9.44
C ARG A 738 13.15 -35.75 9.69
N THR A 739 13.78 -34.58 9.56
CA THR A 739 15.22 -34.41 9.79
C THR A 739 15.53 -34.31 11.28
N ILE A 740 14.71 -33.60 12.05
CA ILE A 740 14.80 -33.53 13.53
C ILE A 740 14.61 -34.92 14.13
N SER A 741 13.56 -35.63 13.72
CA SER A 741 13.37 -37.04 14.06
C SER A 741 12.45 -37.72 13.03
N PRO A 742 12.82 -38.89 12.46
CA PRO A 742 11.95 -39.64 11.55
C PRO A 742 10.55 -39.93 12.11
N TYR A 743 10.41 -40.08 13.43
CA TYR A 743 9.13 -40.29 14.10
C TYR A 743 8.21 -39.05 14.05
N LEU A 744 8.76 -37.84 13.90
CA LEU A 744 8.00 -36.59 13.83
C LEU A 744 7.51 -36.25 12.41
N THR A 745 7.80 -37.09 11.41
CA THR A 745 7.37 -36.88 10.00
C THR A 745 5.86 -36.64 9.87
N GLY A 746 5.04 -37.19 10.78
CA GLY A 746 3.60 -37.00 10.80
C GLY A 746 3.13 -35.54 10.93
N ILE A 747 3.89 -34.68 11.63
CA ILE A 747 3.57 -33.25 11.82
C ILE A 747 3.39 -32.57 10.46
N GLY A 748 4.41 -32.64 9.60
CA GLY A 748 4.36 -32.00 8.29
C GLY A 748 3.39 -32.65 7.29
N ILE A 749 3.01 -33.92 7.49
CA ILE A 749 1.95 -34.56 6.70
C ILE A 749 0.58 -34.00 7.11
N ALA A 750 0.36 -33.75 8.40
CA ALA A 750 -0.85 -33.08 8.87
C ALA A 750 -0.93 -31.64 8.33
N SER A 751 0.16 -30.86 8.41
CA SER A 751 0.25 -29.51 7.80
C SER A 751 -0.11 -29.50 6.31
N MET A 752 0.41 -30.48 5.54
CA MET A 752 0.11 -30.63 4.10
C MET A 752 -1.39 -30.91 3.84
N LEU A 753 -2.01 -31.78 4.65
CA LEU A 753 -3.43 -32.11 4.51
C LEU A 753 -4.33 -30.93 4.90
N VAL A 754 -4.00 -30.19 5.95
CA VAL A 754 -4.71 -28.97 6.35
C VAL A 754 -4.60 -27.89 5.26
N SER A 755 -3.38 -27.65 4.74
CA SER A 755 -3.16 -26.73 3.61
C SER A 755 -4.02 -27.09 2.40
N LEU A 756 -4.16 -28.38 2.06
CA LEU A 756 -5.03 -28.83 0.97
C LEU A 756 -6.51 -28.58 1.27
N LEU A 757 -7.00 -28.99 2.45
CA LEU A 757 -8.41 -28.86 2.82
C LEU A 757 -8.87 -27.40 2.84
N VAL A 758 -8.08 -26.50 3.41
CA VAL A 758 -8.39 -25.07 3.44
C VAL A 758 -8.31 -24.46 2.03
N GLY A 759 -7.32 -24.85 1.23
CA GLY A 759 -7.17 -24.35 -0.15
C GLY A 759 -8.31 -24.75 -1.08
N LEU A 760 -8.96 -25.89 -0.84
CA LEU A 760 -10.10 -26.35 -1.62
C LEU A 760 -11.35 -25.45 -1.42
N TYR A 761 -11.71 -25.14 -0.17
CA TYR A 761 -12.90 -24.29 0.06
C TYR A 761 -12.59 -22.81 -0.21
N TYR A 762 -11.39 -22.30 0.10
CA TYR A 762 -10.99 -20.92 -0.23
C TYR A 762 -11.15 -20.60 -1.73
N ASN A 763 -10.75 -21.50 -2.63
CA ASN A 763 -10.89 -21.24 -4.07
C ASN A 763 -12.35 -21.29 -4.55
N THR A 764 -13.25 -21.90 -3.78
CA THR A 764 -14.70 -21.84 -4.04
C THR A 764 -15.26 -20.48 -3.67
N LEU A 765 -14.82 -19.91 -2.54
CA LEU A 765 -15.19 -18.56 -2.14
C LEU A 765 -14.75 -17.53 -3.20
N ILE A 766 -13.55 -17.70 -3.76
CA ILE A 766 -13.06 -16.92 -4.91
C ILE A 766 -13.96 -17.08 -6.15
N ALA A 767 -14.48 -18.28 -6.42
CA ALA A 767 -15.43 -18.48 -7.52
C ALA A 767 -16.74 -17.69 -7.33
N TRP A 768 -17.25 -17.61 -6.09
CA TRP A 768 -18.43 -16.78 -5.77
C TRP A 768 -18.10 -15.29 -5.88
N ILE A 769 -16.92 -14.87 -5.43
CA ILE A 769 -16.46 -13.48 -5.55
C ILE A 769 -16.34 -13.07 -7.03
N LEU A 770 -15.75 -13.92 -7.90
CA LEU A 770 -15.68 -13.67 -9.34
C LEU A 770 -17.07 -13.56 -9.98
N TRP A 771 -18.03 -14.40 -9.56
CA TRP A 771 -19.41 -14.31 -10.03
C TRP A 771 -20.05 -12.96 -9.68
N TYR A 772 -19.94 -12.50 -8.43
CA TYR A 772 -20.44 -11.18 -8.03
C TYR A 772 -19.72 -10.04 -8.76
N LEU A 773 -18.40 -10.14 -8.94
CA LEU A 773 -17.61 -9.15 -9.69
C LEU A 773 -18.09 -9.00 -11.14
N PHE A 774 -18.29 -10.09 -11.87
CA PHE A 774 -18.82 -10.02 -13.24
C PHE A 774 -20.24 -9.41 -13.31
N ASN A 775 -21.05 -9.61 -12.27
CA ASN A 775 -22.38 -9.02 -12.14
C ASN A 775 -22.38 -7.56 -11.62
N SER A 776 -21.22 -7.00 -11.27
CA SER A 776 -21.09 -5.64 -10.71
C SER A 776 -20.95 -4.55 -11.79
N PHE A 777 -20.70 -4.89 -13.05
CA PHE A 777 -20.47 -3.93 -14.15
C PHE A 777 -21.76 -3.44 -14.82
N GLN A 778 -22.83 -3.26 -14.06
CA GLN A 778 -24.13 -2.79 -14.57
C GLN A 778 -24.90 -1.99 -13.52
N ASP A 779 -25.69 -1.02 -13.99
CA ASP A 779 -26.57 -0.17 -13.18
C ASP A 779 -28.02 -0.28 -13.73
N PRO A 780 -29.03 -0.60 -12.90
CA PRO A 780 -28.94 -0.98 -11.48
C PRO A 780 -28.29 -2.35 -11.26
N LEU A 781 -27.70 -2.54 -10.08
CA LEU A 781 -27.16 -3.84 -9.63
C LEU A 781 -28.25 -4.93 -9.61
N PRO A 782 -27.92 -6.19 -9.95
CA PRO A 782 -28.92 -7.25 -10.12
C PRO A 782 -29.55 -7.77 -8.80
N TRP A 783 -29.02 -7.36 -7.64
CA TRP A 783 -29.61 -7.61 -6.32
C TRP A 783 -30.32 -6.37 -5.73
N ASN A 784 -30.55 -5.31 -6.51
CA ASN A 784 -31.25 -4.11 -6.05
C ASN A 784 -32.79 -4.28 -6.00
N HIS A 785 -33.36 -5.15 -6.84
CA HIS A 785 -34.82 -5.28 -7.01
C HIS A 785 -35.25 -6.75 -7.12
N CYS A 786 -36.46 -7.06 -6.63
CA CYS A 786 -37.03 -8.40 -6.82
C CYS A 786 -37.44 -8.63 -8.29
N PRO A 787 -37.23 -9.84 -8.83
CA PRO A 787 -37.81 -10.20 -10.12
C PRO A 787 -39.34 -10.28 -10.05
N LEU A 788 -40.00 -10.00 -11.17
CA LEU A 788 -41.42 -10.27 -11.37
C LEU A 788 -41.66 -11.78 -11.56
N ASN A 789 -42.81 -12.27 -11.10
CA ASN A 789 -43.29 -13.60 -11.46
C ASN A 789 -43.52 -13.72 -12.98
N ASP A 790 -43.59 -14.94 -13.50
CA ASP A 790 -43.80 -15.24 -14.93
C ASP A 790 -45.02 -14.50 -15.54
N ASN A 791 -46.10 -14.38 -14.75
CA ASN A 791 -47.33 -13.68 -15.13
C ASN A 791 -47.22 -12.14 -15.13
N ARG A 792 -46.10 -11.57 -14.65
CA ARG A 792 -45.82 -10.13 -14.50
C ARG A 792 -46.80 -9.32 -13.64
N THR A 793 -47.66 -9.98 -12.87
CA THR A 793 -48.67 -9.37 -11.99
C THR A 793 -48.14 -8.93 -10.62
N GLY A 794 -46.91 -9.29 -10.26
CA GLY A 794 -46.28 -8.97 -8.98
C GLY A 794 -44.90 -9.63 -8.84
N PHE A 795 -44.20 -9.34 -7.75
CA PHE A 795 -42.86 -9.87 -7.46
C PHE A 795 -42.88 -11.32 -6.96
N VAL A 796 -41.74 -12.02 -7.07
CA VAL A 796 -41.56 -13.36 -6.49
C VAL A 796 -41.76 -13.32 -4.98
N SER A 797 -42.69 -14.13 -4.46
CA SER A 797 -43.12 -14.10 -3.05
C SER A 797 -41.97 -14.38 -2.06
N GLU A 798 -41.07 -15.29 -2.39
CA GLU A 798 -39.87 -15.58 -1.60
C GLU A 798 -38.95 -14.34 -1.46
N CYS A 799 -38.82 -13.55 -2.53
CA CYS A 799 -38.05 -12.31 -2.52
C CYS A 799 -38.76 -11.19 -1.73
N GLN A 800 -40.10 -11.17 -1.70
CA GLN A 800 -40.88 -10.24 -0.86
C GLN A 800 -40.89 -10.60 0.63
N GLN A 801 -40.65 -11.87 0.99
CA GLN A 801 -40.61 -12.35 2.37
C GLN A 801 -39.20 -12.32 2.99
N SER A 802 -38.17 -12.16 2.16
CA SER A 802 -36.76 -12.03 2.54
C SER A 802 -36.22 -10.68 2.03
N THR A 803 -34.93 -10.58 1.67
CA THR A 803 -34.40 -9.42 0.97
C THR A 803 -34.04 -9.76 -0.48
N THR A 804 -33.94 -8.73 -1.33
CA THR A 804 -33.45 -8.86 -2.72
C THR A 804 -32.04 -9.47 -2.78
N VAL A 805 -31.22 -9.22 -1.75
CA VAL A 805 -29.83 -9.67 -1.63
C VAL A 805 -29.75 -11.13 -1.20
N ASP A 806 -30.56 -11.54 -0.20
CA ASP A 806 -30.71 -12.95 0.18
C ASP A 806 -31.17 -13.79 -1.01
N TYR A 807 -32.19 -13.30 -1.74
CA TYR A 807 -32.70 -13.96 -2.93
C TYR A 807 -31.61 -14.10 -4.01
N PHE A 808 -30.81 -13.05 -4.25
CA PHE A 808 -29.70 -13.13 -5.21
C PHE A 808 -28.59 -14.10 -4.78
N PHE A 809 -28.26 -14.18 -3.49
CA PHE A 809 -27.25 -15.12 -2.99
C PHE A 809 -27.76 -16.57 -3.03
N TYR A 810 -28.87 -16.86 -2.35
CA TYR A 810 -29.35 -18.23 -2.17
C TYR A 810 -30.05 -18.82 -3.40
N ARG A 811 -30.77 -18.02 -4.20
CA ARG A 811 -31.56 -18.51 -5.35
C ARG A 811 -30.91 -18.24 -6.70
N VAL A 812 -30.44 -17.03 -6.96
CA VAL A 812 -29.84 -16.69 -8.28
C VAL A 812 -28.43 -17.26 -8.41
N THR A 813 -27.58 -17.00 -7.41
CA THR A 813 -26.16 -17.40 -7.41
C THR A 813 -25.98 -18.87 -7.09
N LEU A 814 -26.35 -19.30 -5.87
CA LEU A 814 -26.05 -20.65 -5.38
C LEU A 814 -27.06 -21.72 -5.85
N LYS A 815 -28.34 -21.34 -6.00
CA LYS A 815 -29.48 -22.27 -6.21
C LYS A 815 -29.61 -23.31 -5.08
N SER A 816 -29.44 -22.84 -3.85
CA SER A 816 -29.37 -23.67 -2.64
C SER A 816 -30.59 -24.59 -2.50
N THR A 817 -30.34 -25.87 -2.27
CA THR A 817 -31.35 -26.82 -1.79
C THR A 817 -31.60 -26.66 -0.29
N THR A 818 -32.58 -27.40 0.23
CA THR A 818 -33.03 -27.38 1.64
C THR A 818 -32.20 -28.26 2.59
N SER A 819 -31.38 -29.16 2.05
CA SER A 819 -30.57 -30.12 2.80
C SER A 819 -29.22 -30.32 2.13
N ILE A 820 -28.20 -30.71 2.91
CA ILE A 820 -26.88 -31.11 2.38
C ILE A 820 -26.96 -32.37 1.50
N GLU A 821 -27.92 -33.25 1.79
CA GLU A 821 -28.17 -34.52 1.09
C GLU A 821 -28.75 -34.30 -0.33
N ASP A 822 -29.57 -33.26 -0.49
CA ASP A 822 -30.17 -32.83 -1.76
C ASP A 822 -29.12 -32.10 -2.64
N SER A 823 -28.10 -32.83 -3.10
CA SER A 823 -27.00 -32.30 -3.91
C SER A 823 -27.44 -31.65 -5.24
N GLY A 824 -28.56 -32.10 -5.81
CA GLY A 824 -29.18 -31.48 -6.98
C GLY A 824 -28.33 -31.58 -8.25
N GLY A 825 -28.32 -30.50 -9.04
CA GLY A 825 -27.50 -30.38 -10.25
C GLY A 825 -26.16 -29.69 -9.99
N ILE A 826 -25.28 -29.73 -10.99
CA ILE A 826 -24.06 -28.89 -11.02
C ILE A 826 -24.43 -27.51 -11.58
N ASN A 827 -24.11 -26.45 -10.83
CA ASN A 827 -24.45 -25.07 -11.19
C ASN A 827 -23.39 -24.49 -12.15
N TRP A 828 -23.62 -24.66 -13.46
CA TRP A 828 -22.66 -24.33 -14.53
C TRP A 828 -22.02 -22.92 -14.47
N PRO A 829 -22.73 -21.83 -14.16
CA PRO A 829 -22.10 -20.52 -13.93
C PRO A 829 -21.02 -20.51 -12.84
N ILE A 830 -21.27 -21.21 -11.73
CA ILE A 830 -20.29 -21.34 -10.64
C ILE A 830 -19.12 -22.23 -11.06
N VAL A 831 -19.35 -23.29 -11.85
CA VAL A 831 -18.25 -24.09 -12.45
C VAL A 831 -17.37 -23.26 -13.38
N ALA A 832 -17.96 -22.36 -14.19
CA ALA A 832 -17.18 -21.47 -15.05
C ALA A 832 -16.31 -20.50 -14.23
N CYS A 833 -16.86 -19.90 -13.16
CA CYS A 833 -16.10 -19.03 -12.25
C CYS A 833 -15.05 -19.81 -11.45
N LEU A 834 -15.32 -21.06 -11.08
CA LEU A 834 -14.40 -21.96 -10.36
C LEU A 834 -13.26 -22.44 -11.26
N PHE A 835 -13.54 -22.71 -12.54
CA PHE A 835 -12.51 -22.98 -13.55
C PHE A 835 -11.63 -21.75 -13.79
N ALA A 836 -12.22 -20.55 -13.85
CA ALA A 836 -11.47 -19.29 -13.94
C ALA A 836 -10.59 -19.07 -12.69
N ALA A 837 -11.12 -19.27 -11.48
CA ALA A 837 -10.38 -19.19 -10.23
C ALA A 837 -9.20 -20.17 -10.18
N TRP A 838 -9.43 -21.45 -10.46
CA TRP A 838 -8.35 -22.45 -10.51
C TRP A 838 -7.33 -22.19 -11.62
N SER A 839 -7.76 -21.68 -12.78
CA SER A 839 -6.86 -21.25 -13.85
C SER A 839 -5.99 -20.08 -13.43
N LEU A 840 -6.56 -19.08 -12.75
CA LEU A 840 -5.85 -17.93 -12.21
C LEU A 840 -4.82 -18.36 -11.15
N VAL A 841 -5.22 -19.18 -10.17
CA VAL A 841 -4.31 -19.76 -9.17
C VAL A 841 -3.20 -20.58 -9.83
N ALA A 842 -3.52 -21.39 -10.84
CA ALA A 842 -2.53 -22.19 -11.56
C ALA A 842 -1.52 -21.32 -12.33
N ILE A 843 -1.99 -20.31 -13.09
CA ILE A 843 -1.16 -19.35 -13.83
C ILE A 843 -0.20 -18.62 -12.88
N CYS A 844 -0.73 -18.13 -11.77
CA CYS A 844 0.04 -17.52 -10.70
C CYS A 844 1.10 -18.49 -10.12
N CYS A 845 0.72 -19.72 -9.80
CA CYS A 845 1.61 -20.68 -9.14
C CYS A 845 2.54 -21.51 -10.05
N MET A 846 2.48 -21.40 -11.38
CA MET A 846 3.16 -22.31 -12.32
C MET A 846 4.62 -22.65 -11.95
N ARG A 847 5.44 -21.64 -11.59
CA ARG A 847 6.87 -21.82 -11.27
C ARG A 847 7.16 -21.76 -9.77
N GLY A 848 6.19 -22.16 -8.95
CA GLY A 848 6.22 -21.98 -7.50
C GLY A 848 6.53 -20.53 -7.15
N ILE A 849 7.31 -20.31 -6.10
CA ILE A 849 7.71 -18.98 -5.61
C ILE A 849 8.23 -17.96 -6.64
N SER A 850 8.70 -18.38 -7.82
CA SER A 850 9.20 -17.46 -8.86
C SER A 850 8.11 -16.83 -9.76
N THR A 851 6.91 -17.42 -9.78
CA THR A 851 5.68 -16.80 -10.32
C THR A 851 4.63 -16.58 -9.24
N SER A 852 4.46 -17.48 -8.27
CA SER A 852 3.54 -17.26 -7.15
C SER A 852 4.03 -16.10 -6.32
N GLY A 853 5.34 -15.94 -6.15
CA GLY A 853 5.94 -14.68 -5.71
C GLY A 853 5.42 -13.54 -6.55
N LYS A 854 5.69 -13.51 -7.87
CA LYS A 854 5.16 -12.51 -8.82
C LYS A 854 3.61 -12.45 -8.99
N ALA A 855 2.86 -13.18 -8.16
CA ALA A 855 1.41 -13.16 -8.08
C ALA A 855 0.86 -12.92 -6.67
N VAL A 856 1.60 -13.16 -5.58
CA VAL A 856 1.39 -12.39 -4.36
C VAL A 856 1.93 -10.98 -4.55
N TYR A 857 2.83 -10.77 -5.52
CA TYR A 857 2.97 -9.49 -6.20
C TYR A 857 1.60 -9.04 -6.68
N VAL A 858 0.82 -9.85 -7.39
CA VAL A 858 -0.60 -9.53 -7.61
C VAL A 858 -1.34 -9.24 -6.25
N THR A 859 -1.57 -10.16 -5.29
CA THR A 859 -2.89 -10.18 -4.60
C THR A 859 -3.12 -9.68 -3.15
N ALA A 860 -2.32 -8.82 -2.48
CA ALA A 860 -2.61 -8.35 -1.10
C ALA A 860 -2.31 -6.86 -0.69
N ILE A 861 -1.72 -5.94 -1.49
CA ILE A 861 -1.99 -4.49 -1.30
C ILE A 861 -3.32 -4.26 -1.92
N LEU A 862 -3.72 -4.87 -3.05
CA LEU A 862 -5.10 -4.65 -3.44
C LEU A 862 -6.10 -5.10 -2.36
N PRO A 863 -5.70 -5.96 -1.42
CA PRO A 863 -6.29 -6.03 -0.08
C PRO A 863 -5.91 -5.05 1.05
N TYR A 864 -5.52 -3.81 0.77
CA TYR A 864 -4.99 -2.86 1.75
C TYR A 864 -5.25 -1.36 1.45
N ILE A 865 -6.27 -1.05 0.60
CA ILE A 865 -7.01 0.24 0.26
C ILE A 865 -8.63 0.33 0.28
N VAL A 866 -9.44 -0.71 0.62
CA VAL A 866 -10.94 -0.98 0.72
C VAL A 866 -11.41 -1.29 2.19
N LEU A 867 -10.49 -1.36 3.18
CA LEU A 867 -10.76 -1.22 4.62
C LEU A 867 -10.93 0.28 5.02
N GLY A 868 -10.54 1.31 4.26
CA GLY A 868 -10.63 1.41 2.81
C GLY A 868 -12.03 1.54 2.25
N ILE A 869 -12.17 1.89 0.95
CA ILE A 869 -13.30 2.30 0.06
C ILE A 869 -14.71 1.78 0.49
N PHE A 870 -15.00 1.98 1.78
CA PHE A 870 -16.11 1.68 2.67
C PHE A 870 -16.04 2.35 4.08
N LEU A 871 -14.91 2.92 4.56
CA LEU A 871 -14.73 3.52 5.92
C LEU A 871 -14.46 5.07 6.05
N ILE A 872 -14.13 5.80 4.99
CA ILE A 872 -13.96 7.28 4.75
C ILE A 872 -15.38 7.80 4.58
N ARG A 873 -16.03 7.50 3.44
CA ARG A 873 -17.45 7.47 3.25
C ARG A 873 -18.13 6.58 4.29
N GLY A 874 -17.55 5.47 4.75
CA GLY A 874 -18.08 4.77 5.93
C GLY A 874 -18.27 5.64 7.16
N LEU A 875 -17.26 6.42 7.59
CA LEU A 875 -17.46 7.41 8.65
C LEU A 875 -18.44 8.53 8.25
N THR A 876 -18.59 8.85 6.95
CA THR A 876 -19.66 9.78 6.49
C THR A 876 -21.06 9.15 6.47
N LEU A 877 -21.19 7.81 6.53
CA LEU A 877 -22.50 7.16 6.54
C LEU A 877 -23.16 7.40 7.91
N LYS A 878 -24.43 7.83 7.87
CA LYS A 878 -25.24 8.08 9.06
C LYS A 878 -25.20 6.85 9.99
N GLY A 879 -24.76 7.05 11.23
CA GLY A 879 -24.75 6.00 12.26
C GLY A 879 -23.51 5.10 12.29
N ALA A 880 -22.52 5.29 11.42
CA ALA A 880 -21.28 4.52 11.45
C ALA A 880 -20.53 4.59 12.79
N MET A 881 -20.55 5.74 13.45
CA MET A 881 -19.97 5.92 14.79
C MET A 881 -20.61 5.01 15.84
N SER A 882 -21.91 4.71 15.75
CA SER A 882 -22.60 3.81 16.70
C SER A 882 -22.15 2.35 16.53
N GLY A 883 -21.80 1.93 15.32
CA GLY A 883 -21.19 0.62 15.08
C GLY A 883 -19.74 0.55 15.59
N ILE A 884 -18.95 1.62 15.41
CA ILE A 884 -17.58 1.70 15.94
C ILE A 884 -17.57 1.79 17.48
N GLU A 885 -18.54 2.49 18.08
CA GLU A 885 -18.76 2.51 19.53
C GLU A 885 -19.07 1.11 20.05
N PHE A 886 -19.97 0.36 19.41
CA PHE A 886 -20.24 -1.05 19.73
C PHE A 886 -18.98 -1.94 19.63
N LEU A 887 -18.09 -1.69 18.67
CA LEU A 887 -16.81 -2.42 18.54
C LEU A 887 -15.85 -2.15 19.71
N PHE A 888 -15.82 -0.93 20.27
CA PHE A 888 -14.84 -0.55 21.29
C PHE A 888 -15.38 -0.52 22.72
N VAL A 889 -16.70 -0.58 22.93
CA VAL A 889 -17.30 -0.85 24.25
C VAL A 889 -17.13 -2.34 24.59
N PRO A 890 -16.47 -2.71 25.70
CA PRO A 890 -16.22 -4.11 26.04
C PRO A 890 -17.26 -4.66 27.03
N ASP A 891 -17.93 -5.78 26.69
CA ASP A 891 -18.65 -6.56 27.70
C ASP A 891 -17.67 -7.43 28.50
N VAL A 892 -17.33 -6.97 29.71
CA VAL A 892 -16.39 -7.67 30.59
C VAL A 892 -16.88 -9.03 31.10
N THR A 893 -18.16 -9.39 30.89
CA THR A 893 -18.68 -10.71 31.29
C THR A 893 -18.20 -11.82 30.34
N GLU A 894 -18.10 -11.55 29.04
CA GLU A 894 -17.61 -12.50 28.04
C GLU A 894 -16.13 -12.90 28.25
N LEU A 895 -15.33 -12.06 28.91
CA LEU A 895 -13.96 -12.41 29.31
C LEU A 895 -13.89 -13.63 30.26
N SER A 896 -15.00 -14.00 30.89
CA SER A 896 -15.10 -15.20 31.73
C SER A 896 -15.48 -16.49 30.96
N ASN A 897 -15.95 -16.37 29.72
CA ASN A 897 -16.37 -17.51 28.91
C ASN A 897 -15.14 -18.20 28.27
N PRO A 898 -14.98 -19.53 28.42
CA PRO A 898 -13.82 -20.24 27.87
C PRO A 898 -13.84 -20.34 26.34
N THR A 899 -15.02 -20.20 25.72
CA THR A 899 -15.22 -20.12 24.27
C THR A 899 -14.54 -18.90 23.67
N THR A 900 -14.68 -17.73 24.31
CA THR A 900 -14.05 -16.47 23.90
C THR A 900 -12.52 -16.60 23.79
N TRP A 901 -11.89 -17.26 24.77
CA TRP A 901 -10.43 -17.53 24.75
C TRP A 901 -10.03 -18.59 23.73
N LEU A 902 -10.84 -19.65 23.56
CA LEU A 902 -10.61 -20.69 22.56
C LEU A 902 -10.68 -20.12 21.13
N ASP A 903 -11.69 -19.32 20.83
CA ASP A 903 -11.89 -18.72 19.51
C ASP A 903 -10.87 -17.61 19.24
N ALA A 904 -10.49 -16.81 20.25
CA ALA A 904 -9.39 -15.85 20.12
C ALA A 904 -8.06 -16.55 19.81
N GLY A 905 -7.74 -17.65 20.50
CA GLY A 905 -6.55 -18.46 20.23
C GLY A 905 -6.58 -19.13 18.86
N ALA A 906 -7.69 -19.77 18.49
CA ALA A 906 -7.87 -20.35 17.16
C ALA A 906 -7.76 -19.29 16.06
N GLN A 907 -8.33 -18.10 16.26
CA GLN A 907 -8.23 -16.98 15.33
C GLN A 907 -6.81 -16.40 15.26
N VAL A 908 -5.99 -16.46 16.32
CA VAL A 908 -4.56 -16.12 16.25
C VAL A 908 -3.80 -17.13 15.38
N PHE A 909 -4.01 -18.43 15.56
CA PHE A 909 -3.38 -19.46 14.71
C PHE A 909 -3.82 -19.31 13.24
N TYR A 910 -5.10 -19.06 13.00
CA TYR A 910 -5.69 -18.88 11.68
C TYR A 910 -5.20 -17.59 11.00
N ALA A 911 -5.23 -16.44 11.68
CA ALA A 911 -4.77 -15.14 11.18
C ALA A 911 -3.24 -15.04 11.02
N PHE A 912 -2.48 -16.06 11.44
CA PHE A 912 -1.07 -16.22 11.08
C PHE A 912 -0.84 -17.38 10.09
N GLY A 913 -1.80 -18.26 9.81
CA GLY A 913 -1.55 -19.49 9.05
C GLY A 913 -0.55 -20.44 9.74
N LEU A 914 -0.45 -20.37 11.07
CA LEU A 914 0.45 -21.21 11.88
C LEU A 914 0.04 -22.68 11.77
N ALA A 915 1.03 -23.57 11.83
CA ALA A 915 0.91 -25.02 11.62
C ALA A 915 0.51 -25.48 10.21
N TRP A 916 0.20 -24.58 9.25
CA TRP A 916 -0.17 -24.97 7.88
C TRP A 916 1.08 -25.44 7.09
N GLY A 917 2.30 -25.12 7.56
CA GLY A 917 3.56 -25.55 6.95
C GLY A 917 3.96 -24.77 5.68
N GLY A 918 3.10 -23.87 5.19
CA GLY A 918 3.42 -22.88 4.17
C GLY A 918 4.54 -21.94 4.63
N LEU A 919 4.40 -21.34 5.83
CA LEU A 919 5.41 -20.45 6.42
C LEU A 919 6.78 -21.13 6.63
N ILE A 920 6.83 -22.36 7.15
CA ILE A 920 8.07 -23.17 7.24
C ILE A 920 8.71 -23.29 5.84
N SER A 921 7.92 -23.66 4.84
CA SER A 921 8.39 -23.88 3.47
C SER A 921 8.90 -22.58 2.84
N PHE A 922 8.17 -21.48 3.01
CA PHE A 922 8.56 -20.14 2.58
C PHE A 922 9.84 -19.63 3.26
N SER A 923 9.97 -19.80 4.58
CA SER A 923 11.18 -19.40 5.29
C SER A 923 12.39 -20.27 4.92
N SER A 924 12.17 -21.55 4.60
CA SER A 924 13.25 -22.45 4.17
C SER A 924 13.93 -22.02 2.87
N TYR A 925 13.26 -21.23 2.01
CA TYR A 925 13.84 -20.67 0.79
C TYR A 925 14.70 -19.42 1.04
N ASN A 926 14.51 -18.70 2.16
CA ASN A 926 15.40 -17.61 2.53
C ASN A 926 16.84 -18.09 2.62
N SER A 927 17.77 -17.22 2.23
CA SER A 927 19.20 -17.43 2.46
C SER A 927 19.48 -17.72 3.94
N VAL A 928 20.56 -18.48 4.20
CA VAL A 928 20.95 -18.96 5.53
C VAL A 928 20.98 -17.78 6.48
N HIS A 929 21.59 -16.64 6.09
CA HIS A 929 21.80 -15.46 6.94
C HIS A 929 20.55 -14.64 7.31
N ASN A 930 19.35 -15.07 6.90
CA ASN A 930 18.09 -14.47 7.34
C ASN A 930 18.00 -14.46 8.88
N ASN A 931 17.39 -13.43 9.45
CA ASN A 931 16.84 -13.56 10.80
C ASN A 931 15.36 -13.88 10.66
N CYS A 932 14.80 -14.46 11.70
CA CYS A 932 13.42 -14.92 11.80
C CYS A 932 12.68 -14.21 12.94
N VAL A 933 13.40 -13.77 14.00
CA VAL A 933 12.82 -13.05 15.18
C VAL A 933 11.95 -11.88 14.72
N LYS A 934 12.47 -11.20 13.71
CA LYS A 934 11.92 -10.00 13.13
C LYS A 934 11.06 -10.30 11.90
N ASP A 935 11.02 -11.54 11.39
CA ASP A 935 9.96 -11.94 10.45
C ASP A 935 8.65 -11.93 11.25
N ALA A 936 8.68 -12.62 12.40
CA ALA A 936 7.58 -12.67 13.35
C ALA A 936 7.13 -11.28 13.83
N ILE A 937 8.03 -10.39 14.29
CA ILE A 937 7.56 -9.13 14.92
C ILE A 937 6.75 -8.21 13.97
N ILE A 938 7.08 -8.01 12.67
CA ILE A 938 6.12 -7.27 11.81
C ILE A 938 4.89 -8.10 11.64
N LEU A 939 5.03 -9.39 11.36
CA LEU A 939 3.88 -10.16 10.95
C LEU A 939 2.84 -10.13 12.06
N SER A 940 3.28 -10.18 13.33
CA SER A 940 2.46 -9.91 14.50
C SER A 940 1.94 -8.47 14.60
N VAL A 941 2.77 -7.43 14.43
CA VAL A 941 2.32 -6.02 14.48
C VAL A 941 1.30 -5.69 13.38
N VAL A 942 1.55 -6.13 12.14
CA VAL A 942 0.72 -5.87 10.96
C VAL A 942 -0.54 -6.73 10.98
N THR A 943 -0.47 -8.04 11.28
CA THR A 943 -1.70 -8.84 11.48
C THR A 943 -2.53 -8.27 12.63
N GLY A 944 -1.93 -7.97 13.78
CA GLY A 944 -2.64 -7.42 14.94
C GLY A 944 -3.30 -6.08 14.67
N PHE A 945 -2.57 -5.14 14.04
CA PHE A 945 -3.13 -3.89 13.56
C PHE A 945 -4.29 -4.13 12.60
N THR A 946 -4.08 -4.97 11.58
CA THR A 946 -5.02 -5.12 10.47
C THR A 946 -6.28 -5.86 10.87
N SER A 947 -6.24 -6.78 11.85
CA SER A 947 -7.47 -7.38 12.40
C SER A 947 -8.35 -6.36 13.11
N VAL A 948 -7.79 -5.58 14.06
CA VAL A 948 -8.52 -4.50 14.76
C VAL A 948 -9.08 -3.49 13.77
N TYR A 949 -8.25 -3.10 12.82
CA TYR A 949 -8.57 -2.10 11.83
C TYR A 949 -9.56 -2.64 10.76
N ALA A 950 -9.57 -3.95 10.49
CA ALA A 950 -10.59 -4.62 9.67
C ALA A 950 -11.95 -4.74 10.35
N ALA A 951 -11.98 -4.89 11.67
CA ALA A 951 -13.22 -4.73 12.41
C ALA A 951 -13.77 -3.30 12.25
N MET A 952 -12.95 -2.26 12.34
CA MET A 952 -13.41 -0.86 12.23
C MET A 952 -14.24 -0.59 10.97
N VAL A 953 -13.83 -1.14 9.82
CA VAL A 953 -14.56 -1.07 8.52
C VAL A 953 -15.94 -1.68 8.64
N THR A 954 -15.95 -2.94 9.03
CA THR A 954 -17.11 -3.81 9.03
C THR A 954 -18.14 -3.27 10.02
N TYR A 955 -17.68 -2.75 11.16
CA TYR A 955 -18.53 -2.09 12.14
C TYR A 955 -19.04 -0.72 11.71
N SER A 956 -18.31 0.07 10.91
CA SER A 956 -18.86 1.31 10.33
C SER A 956 -20.05 1.03 9.41
N ILE A 957 -19.97 -0.04 8.60
CA ILE A 957 -21.04 -0.47 7.69
C ILE A 957 -22.19 -1.13 8.44
N ILE A 958 -21.92 -1.95 9.46
CA ILE A 958 -22.95 -2.48 10.35
C ILE A 958 -23.69 -1.33 11.05
N GLY A 959 -22.97 -0.29 11.50
CA GLY A 959 -23.55 0.93 12.09
C GLY A 959 -24.50 1.66 11.15
N PHE A 960 -24.09 1.87 9.89
CA PHE A 960 -24.95 2.43 8.85
C PHE A 960 -26.19 1.57 8.60
N ARG A 961 -26.00 0.28 8.31
CA ARG A 961 -27.09 -0.68 8.01
C ARG A 961 -28.09 -0.79 9.17
N ALA A 962 -27.60 -0.83 10.42
CA ALA A 962 -28.45 -0.89 11.60
C ALA A 962 -29.26 0.41 11.78
N THR A 963 -28.62 1.56 11.57
CA THR A 963 -29.27 2.88 11.68
C THR A 963 -30.34 3.07 10.62
N GLU A 964 -30.05 2.72 9.38
CA GLU A 964 -30.99 2.85 8.28
C GLU A 964 -32.13 1.82 8.37
N LYS A 965 -31.91 0.61 8.92
CA LYS A 965 -33.00 -0.30 9.31
C LYS A 965 -33.84 0.22 10.48
N TYR A 966 -33.22 0.91 11.44
CA TYR A 966 -33.91 1.53 12.57
C TYR A 966 -34.82 2.68 12.12
N ASP A 967 -34.32 3.56 11.24
CA ASP A 967 -35.10 4.64 10.62
C ASP A 967 -36.32 4.07 9.87
N ASN A 968 -36.10 3.15 8.93
CA ASN A 968 -37.19 2.50 8.17
C ASN A 968 -38.23 1.82 9.08
N CYS A 969 -37.80 1.22 10.20
CA CYS A 969 -38.71 0.60 11.17
C CYS A 969 -39.58 1.64 11.89
N ILE A 970 -39.02 2.79 12.26
CA ILE A 970 -39.77 3.90 12.86
C ILE A 970 -40.74 4.49 11.86
N ASP A 971 -40.32 4.77 10.62
CA ASP A 971 -41.19 5.38 9.60
C ASP A 971 -42.38 4.48 9.26
N ASN A 972 -42.18 3.17 9.16
CA ASN A 972 -43.28 2.20 8.99
C ASN A 972 -44.28 2.23 10.17
N ASN A 973 -43.79 2.35 11.41
CA ASN A 973 -44.65 2.48 12.58
C ASN A 973 -45.39 3.83 12.63
N ILE A 974 -44.73 4.93 12.24
CA ILE A 974 -45.35 6.26 12.09
C ILE A 974 -46.49 6.17 11.07
N VAL A 975 -46.25 5.60 9.89
CA VAL A 975 -47.29 5.44 8.85
C VAL A 975 -48.45 4.56 9.33
N ARG A 976 -48.19 3.48 10.09
CA ARG A 976 -49.26 2.66 10.72
C ARG A 976 -50.10 3.48 11.70
N LEU A 977 -49.47 4.31 12.55
CA LEU A 977 -50.16 5.18 13.52
C LEU A 977 -50.95 6.31 12.84
N LEU A 978 -50.36 7.01 11.88
CA LEU A 978 -51.02 8.11 11.15
C LEU A 978 -52.30 7.62 10.45
N ASN A 979 -52.23 6.48 9.76
CA ASN A 979 -53.39 5.87 9.11
C ASN A 979 -54.46 5.42 10.12
N ALA A 980 -54.06 4.74 11.20
CA ALA A 980 -55.01 4.19 12.18
C ALA A 980 -55.76 5.27 12.98
N PHE A 981 -55.09 6.39 13.29
CA PHE A 981 -55.67 7.53 14.01
C PHE A 981 -56.16 8.66 13.08
N SER A 982 -56.04 8.50 11.76
CA SER A 982 -56.39 9.51 10.73
C SER A 982 -55.75 10.89 10.99
N LEU A 983 -54.48 10.90 11.36
CA LEU A 983 -53.71 12.10 11.69
C LEU A 983 -53.04 12.70 10.43
N PRO A 984 -52.80 14.03 10.38
CA PRO A 984 -52.11 14.65 9.26
C PRO A 984 -50.67 14.15 9.08
N GLU A 985 -50.22 13.99 7.85
CA GLU A 985 -48.82 13.71 7.54
C GLU A 985 -47.91 14.79 8.15
N GLY A 986 -46.82 14.35 8.78
CA GLY A 986 -45.90 15.23 9.53
C GLY A 986 -46.34 15.59 10.96
N SER A 987 -47.52 15.17 11.45
CA SER A 987 -47.87 15.40 12.87
C SER A 987 -47.05 14.53 13.83
N ILE A 988 -46.61 13.36 13.36
CA ILE A 988 -45.67 12.48 14.05
C ILE A 988 -44.38 12.41 13.22
N THR A 989 -43.24 12.60 13.88
CA THR A 989 -41.89 12.55 13.29
C THR A 989 -40.98 11.69 14.16
N ALA A 990 -39.80 11.29 13.67
CA ALA A 990 -38.85 10.48 14.45
C ALA A 990 -38.53 11.11 15.83
N ASP A 991 -38.31 12.43 15.89
CA ASP A 991 -37.99 13.15 17.13
C ASP A 991 -39.14 13.16 18.16
N ASN A 992 -40.39 13.10 17.71
CA ASN A 992 -41.56 13.14 18.60
C ASN A 992 -42.23 11.77 18.81
N TYR A 993 -41.82 10.74 18.05
CA TYR A 993 -42.43 9.41 17.97
C TYR A 993 -42.63 8.76 19.34
N GLU A 994 -41.60 8.69 20.19
CA GLU A 994 -41.72 8.02 21.50
C GLU A 994 -42.74 8.73 22.41
N THR A 995 -42.80 10.07 22.34
CA THR A 995 -43.77 10.88 23.10
C THR A 995 -45.19 10.69 22.57
N ALA A 996 -45.36 10.72 21.24
CA ALA A 996 -46.65 10.51 20.58
C ALA A 996 -47.17 9.08 20.81
N PHE A 997 -46.33 8.07 20.65
CA PHE A 997 -46.64 6.66 20.90
C PHE A 997 -47.06 6.44 22.36
N LYS A 998 -46.31 6.98 23.33
CA LYS A 998 -46.65 6.88 24.75
C LYS A 998 -47.99 7.55 25.07
N HIS A 999 -48.27 8.72 24.49
CA HIS A 999 -49.55 9.40 24.62
C HIS A 999 -50.71 8.58 24.04
N LEU A 1000 -50.61 8.13 22.79
CA LEU A 1000 -51.63 7.32 22.10
C LEU A 1000 -51.89 5.99 22.82
N ASN A 1001 -50.83 5.28 23.23
CA ASN A 1001 -50.92 4.02 23.98
C ASN A 1001 -51.63 4.21 25.33
N SER A 1002 -51.38 5.33 26.03
CA SER A 1002 -52.12 5.68 27.26
C SER A 1002 -53.57 6.14 27.03
N SER A 1003 -53.89 6.64 25.84
CA SER A 1003 -55.20 7.20 25.49
C SER A 1003 -56.17 6.19 24.85
N SER A 1004 -55.65 5.17 24.17
CA SER A 1004 -56.43 4.23 23.35
C SER A 1004 -55.72 2.87 23.22
N HIS A 1005 -55.39 2.27 24.37
CA HIS A 1005 -54.60 1.04 24.47
C HIS A 1005 -55.12 -0.10 23.58
N ASP A 1006 -56.43 -0.34 23.54
CA ASP A 1006 -57.02 -1.44 22.75
C ASP A 1006 -56.82 -1.28 21.24
N ILE A 1007 -56.79 -0.04 20.73
CA ILE A 1007 -56.50 0.26 19.32
C ILE A 1007 -55.01 0.05 19.04
N VAL A 1008 -54.14 0.54 19.93
CA VAL A 1008 -52.68 0.37 19.80
C VAL A 1008 -52.26 -1.10 19.92
N LEU A 1009 -52.99 -1.91 20.69
CA LEU A 1009 -52.74 -3.35 20.83
C LEU A 1009 -53.35 -4.19 19.69
N GLY A 1010 -54.31 -3.63 18.94
CA GLY A 1010 -54.80 -4.17 17.67
C GLY A 1010 -53.94 -3.80 16.45
N LEU A 1011 -52.97 -2.89 16.62
CA LEU A 1011 -51.97 -2.54 15.62
C LEU A 1011 -50.69 -3.35 15.89
N ASP A 1012 -50.26 -4.12 14.89
CA ASP A 1012 -48.99 -4.85 14.94
C ASP A 1012 -47.82 -3.87 14.77
N ILE A 1013 -47.38 -3.27 15.88
CA ILE A 1013 -46.34 -2.22 15.93
C ILE A 1013 -44.98 -2.87 16.23
N GLU A 1014 -44.02 -2.67 15.34
CA GLU A 1014 -42.74 -3.37 15.35
C GLU A 1014 -41.75 -2.74 16.34
N LYS A 1015 -41.05 -3.57 17.13
CA LYS A 1015 -40.16 -3.10 18.20
C LYS A 1015 -38.76 -2.78 17.70
N CYS A 1016 -38.61 -1.62 17.08
CA CYS A 1016 -37.33 -1.07 16.63
C CYS A 1016 -36.35 -0.91 17.81
N ASN A 1017 -35.21 -1.61 17.78
CA ASN A 1017 -34.16 -1.50 18.81
C ASN A 1017 -32.78 -1.52 18.15
N MET A 1018 -32.04 -0.41 18.27
CA MET A 1018 -30.71 -0.24 17.68
C MET A 1018 -29.71 -1.30 18.16
N GLN A 1019 -29.67 -1.60 19.47
CA GLN A 1019 -28.74 -2.58 20.03
C GLN A 1019 -29.00 -3.98 19.47
N ARG A 1020 -30.28 -4.31 19.21
CA ARG A 1020 -30.65 -5.56 18.54
C ARG A 1020 -30.13 -5.58 17.10
N LEU A 1021 -30.39 -4.52 16.32
CA LEU A 1021 -29.96 -4.42 14.92
C LEU A 1021 -28.43 -4.41 14.77
N LEU A 1022 -27.69 -3.84 15.73
CA LEU A 1022 -26.23 -3.93 15.84
C LEU A 1022 -25.73 -5.33 16.26
N SER A 1023 -26.54 -6.12 16.97
CA SER A 1023 -26.23 -7.51 17.34
C SER A 1023 -26.66 -8.56 16.31
N GLU A 1024 -27.47 -8.20 15.30
CA GLU A 1024 -27.93 -9.09 14.23
C GLU A 1024 -26.83 -9.31 13.17
N GLY A 1025 -25.76 -9.98 13.62
CA GLY A 1025 -24.66 -10.48 12.82
C GLY A 1025 -25.07 -11.62 11.88
N VAL A 1026 -24.37 -11.73 10.75
CA VAL A 1026 -24.54 -12.82 9.79
C VAL A 1026 -23.26 -13.63 9.74
N GLU A 1027 -23.36 -14.93 10.00
CA GLU A 1027 -22.21 -15.82 10.16
C GLU A 1027 -21.38 -15.96 8.86
N GLY A 1028 -20.05 -15.84 9.01
CA GLY A 1028 -19.07 -16.15 7.97
C GLY A 1028 -19.30 -15.41 6.65
N THR A 1029 -19.58 -16.15 5.59
CA THR A 1029 -19.65 -15.63 4.21
C THR A 1029 -20.82 -14.66 3.98
N GLY A 1030 -21.90 -14.79 4.74
CA GLY A 1030 -23.07 -13.91 4.61
C GLY A 1030 -22.77 -12.44 4.97
N LEU A 1031 -21.70 -12.17 5.74
CA LEU A 1031 -21.26 -10.80 5.97
C LEU A 1031 -20.88 -10.10 4.66
N ALA A 1032 -20.11 -10.76 3.79
CA ALA A 1032 -19.74 -10.19 2.49
C ALA A 1032 -20.89 -10.22 1.48
N PHE A 1033 -21.55 -11.37 1.29
CA PHE A 1033 -22.52 -11.55 0.21
C PHE A 1033 -23.94 -11.05 0.52
N ILE A 1034 -24.22 -10.68 1.77
CA ILE A 1034 -25.52 -10.12 2.21
C ILE A 1034 -25.32 -8.75 2.89
N VAL A 1035 -24.53 -8.66 3.96
CA VAL A 1035 -24.46 -7.44 4.81
C VAL A 1035 -23.79 -6.26 4.09
N PHE A 1036 -22.62 -6.48 3.48
CA PHE A 1036 -21.93 -5.45 2.70
C PHE A 1036 -22.71 -5.10 1.42
N THR A 1037 -23.23 -6.09 0.68
CA THR A 1037 -24.01 -5.88 -0.55
C THR A 1037 -25.33 -5.16 -0.34
N GLU A 1038 -26.01 -5.37 0.80
CA GLU A 1038 -27.22 -4.64 1.21
C GLU A 1038 -26.91 -3.18 1.58
N ALA A 1039 -25.73 -2.90 2.13
CA ALA A 1039 -25.28 -1.51 2.33
C ALA A 1039 -24.87 -0.85 0.99
N ILE A 1040 -24.15 -1.58 0.13
CA ILE A 1040 -23.64 -1.10 -1.17
C ILE A 1040 -24.75 -0.62 -2.10
N THR A 1041 -25.88 -1.32 -2.23
CA THR A 1041 -27.00 -0.88 -3.10
C THR A 1041 -27.59 0.46 -2.69
N LYS A 1042 -27.40 0.85 -1.43
CA LYS A 1042 -27.90 2.10 -0.84
C LYS A 1042 -26.87 3.23 -0.83
N MET A 1043 -25.65 2.97 -1.33
CA MET A 1043 -24.65 4.00 -1.57
C MET A 1043 -24.78 4.58 -2.98
N PRO A 1044 -24.64 5.90 -3.17
CA PRO A 1044 -24.64 6.51 -4.50
C PRO A 1044 -23.48 5.96 -5.32
N GLY A 1045 -23.73 5.53 -6.56
CA GLY A 1045 -22.73 4.84 -7.38
C GLY A 1045 -22.51 3.36 -7.00
N SER A 1046 -23.53 2.67 -6.46
CA SER A 1046 -23.48 1.27 -6.00
C SER A 1046 -22.66 0.27 -6.86
N PRO A 1047 -22.64 0.32 -8.21
CA PRO A 1047 -21.82 -0.59 -9.01
C PRO A 1047 -20.31 -0.46 -8.75
N ILE A 1048 -19.82 0.77 -8.53
CA ILE A 1048 -18.40 1.07 -8.31
C ILE A 1048 -17.94 0.44 -6.99
N TRP A 1049 -18.68 0.70 -5.90
CA TRP A 1049 -18.44 0.11 -4.59
C TRP A 1049 -18.43 -1.43 -4.65
N SER A 1050 -19.38 -2.02 -5.39
CA SER A 1050 -19.44 -3.47 -5.61
C SER A 1050 -18.20 -4.02 -6.34
N VAL A 1051 -17.79 -3.41 -7.45
CA VAL A 1051 -16.58 -3.82 -8.19
C VAL A 1051 -15.35 -3.80 -7.26
N LEU A 1052 -15.17 -2.73 -6.49
CA LEU A 1052 -14.01 -2.57 -5.61
C LEU A 1052 -14.02 -3.59 -4.47
N PHE A 1053 -15.18 -3.84 -3.83
CA PHE A 1053 -15.34 -4.87 -2.80
C PHE A 1053 -14.97 -6.28 -3.27
N PHE A 1054 -15.43 -6.67 -4.46
CA PHE A 1054 -15.19 -8.03 -4.95
C PHE A 1054 -13.80 -8.20 -5.58
N VAL A 1055 -13.23 -7.16 -6.20
CA VAL A 1055 -11.82 -7.17 -6.67
C VAL A 1055 -10.85 -7.32 -5.48
N MET A 1056 -11.15 -6.66 -4.36
CA MET A 1056 -10.52 -6.85 -3.05
C MET A 1056 -10.60 -8.30 -2.56
N LEU A 1057 -11.81 -8.85 -2.41
CA LEU A 1057 -12.01 -10.16 -1.80
C LEU A 1057 -11.35 -11.26 -2.64
N LEU A 1058 -11.38 -11.11 -3.96
CA LEU A 1058 -10.71 -11.97 -4.93
C LEU A 1058 -9.23 -12.08 -4.59
N CYS A 1059 -8.60 -10.93 -4.32
CA CYS A 1059 -7.19 -10.85 -4.03
C CYS A 1059 -6.86 -11.42 -2.63
N LEU A 1060 -7.64 -11.11 -1.58
CA LEU A 1060 -7.48 -11.73 -0.24
C LEU A 1060 -7.55 -13.26 -0.30
N GLY A 1061 -8.43 -13.81 -1.13
CA GLY A 1061 -8.51 -15.25 -1.32
C GLY A 1061 -7.26 -15.79 -2.02
N LEU A 1062 -6.86 -15.17 -3.14
CA LEU A 1062 -5.72 -15.62 -3.94
C LEU A 1062 -4.40 -15.56 -3.16
N SER A 1063 -4.16 -14.52 -2.35
CA SER A 1063 -2.93 -14.39 -1.56
C SER A 1063 -2.76 -15.53 -0.56
N THR A 1064 -3.85 -15.91 0.13
CA THR A 1064 -3.85 -17.08 1.03
C THR A 1064 -3.61 -18.38 0.25
N LEU A 1065 -4.28 -18.57 -0.89
CA LEU A 1065 -4.12 -19.78 -1.70
C LEU A 1065 -2.69 -20.03 -2.19
N PHE A 1066 -1.89 -18.98 -2.42
CA PHE A 1066 -0.48 -19.17 -2.79
C PHE A 1066 0.34 -19.82 -1.66
N GLY A 1067 -0.03 -19.60 -0.40
CA GLY A 1067 0.47 -20.33 0.76
C GLY A 1067 -0.01 -21.78 0.85
N ASN A 1068 -1.31 -22.01 0.67
CA ASN A 1068 -1.88 -23.36 0.66
C ASN A 1068 -1.26 -24.23 -0.45
N ILE A 1069 -1.08 -23.70 -1.66
CA ILE A 1069 -0.52 -24.46 -2.79
C ILE A 1069 0.96 -24.80 -2.56
N GLU A 1070 1.80 -23.90 -2.06
CA GLU A 1070 3.19 -24.24 -1.72
C GLU A 1070 3.24 -25.25 -0.55
N GLY A 1071 2.36 -25.09 0.44
CA GLY A 1071 2.16 -26.01 1.57
C GLY A 1071 1.71 -27.43 1.18
N VAL A 1072 1.21 -27.62 -0.04
CA VAL A 1072 0.88 -28.94 -0.61
C VAL A 1072 1.98 -29.44 -1.57
N VAL A 1073 2.40 -28.59 -2.52
CA VAL A 1073 3.32 -28.99 -3.61
C VAL A 1073 4.72 -29.29 -3.08
N VAL A 1074 5.22 -28.57 -2.07
CA VAL A 1074 6.57 -28.82 -1.51
C VAL A 1074 6.63 -30.13 -0.71
N PRO A 1075 5.72 -30.44 0.23
CA PRO A 1075 5.68 -31.77 0.86
C PRO A 1075 5.54 -32.95 -0.11
N LEU A 1076 4.69 -32.85 -1.15
CA LEU A 1076 4.57 -33.91 -2.17
C LEU A 1076 5.90 -34.16 -2.92
N LYS A 1077 6.68 -33.11 -3.15
CA LYS A 1077 8.02 -33.17 -3.75
C LYS A 1077 9.07 -33.74 -2.78
N ASP A 1078 9.06 -33.32 -1.51
CA ASP A 1078 9.96 -33.84 -0.46
C ASP A 1078 9.68 -35.32 -0.12
N LEU A 1079 8.44 -35.79 -0.30
CA LEU A 1079 8.05 -37.20 -0.21
C LEU A 1079 8.50 -38.03 -1.41
N ASN A 1080 8.92 -37.41 -2.53
CA ASN A 1080 9.36 -38.06 -3.78
C ASN A 1080 8.26 -38.91 -4.45
N VAL A 1081 6.99 -38.52 -4.32
CA VAL A 1081 5.83 -39.24 -4.93
C VAL A 1081 5.92 -39.23 -6.47
N PHE A 1082 6.46 -38.16 -7.06
CA PHE A 1082 6.57 -37.97 -8.50
C PHE A 1082 8.04 -38.04 -8.99
N PRO A 1083 8.30 -38.42 -10.26
CA PRO A 1083 9.65 -38.56 -10.78
C PRO A 1083 10.42 -37.23 -10.81
N LYS A 1084 11.63 -37.19 -10.22
CA LYS A 1084 12.50 -35.98 -10.12
C LYS A 1084 12.88 -35.30 -11.44
N LYS A 1085 12.55 -35.88 -12.60
CA LYS A 1085 12.75 -35.27 -13.92
C LYS A 1085 11.62 -34.33 -14.34
N TRP A 1086 10.46 -34.39 -13.67
CA TRP A 1086 9.30 -33.57 -14.06
C TRP A 1086 9.49 -32.11 -13.59
N PRO A 1087 9.16 -31.11 -14.43
CA PRO A 1087 9.26 -29.71 -14.06
C PRO A 1087 8.16 -29.33 -13.04
N HIS A 1088 8.43 -28.28 -12.27
CA HIS A 1088 7.51 -27.77 -11.25
C HIS A 1088 6.13 -27.41 -11.84
N GLU A 1089 6.14 -26.83 -13.05
CA GLU A 1089 4.96 -26.41 -13.81
C GLU A 1089 3.95 -27.55 -14.01
N VAL A 1090 4.44 -28.77 -14.29
CA VAL A 1090 3.59 -29.95 -14.47
C VAL A 1090 3.04 -30.46 -13.12
N LEU A 1091 3.83 -30.41 -12.04
CA LEU A 1091 3.36 -30.80 -10.72
C LEU A 1091 2.27 -29.84 -10.21
N THR A 1092 2.51 -28.53 -10.25
CA THR A 1092 1.51 -27.52 -9.88
C THR A 1092 0.25 -27.62 -10.74
N GLY A 1093 0.39 -27.76 -12.07
CA GLY A 1093 -0.74 -27.92 -12.97
C GLY A 1093 -1.60 -29.15 -12.65
N ILE A 1094 -0.98 -30.29 -12.33
CA ILE A 1094 -1.69 -31.51 -11.91
C ILE A 1094 -2.36 -31.33 -10.55
N THR A 1095 -1.70 -30.68 -9.58
CA THR A 1095 -2.30 -30.38 -8.26
C THR A 1095 -3.52 -29.46 -8.40
N CYS A 1096 -3.43 -28.39 -9.20
CA CYS A 1096 -4.56 -27.48 -9.45
C CYS A 1096 -5.69 -28.16 -10.23
N LEU A 1097 -5.39 -29.02 -11.20
CA LEU A 1097 -6.41 -29.78 -11.95
C LEU A 1097 -7.13 -30.82 -11.07
N ALA A 1098 -6.40 -31.52 -10.21
CA ALA A 1098 -6.99 -32.45 -9.25
C ALA A 1098 -7.84 -31.70 -8.21
N ALA A 1099 -7.37 -30.55 -7.73
CA ALA A 1099 -8.12 -29.70 -6.82
C ALA A 1099 -9.38 -29.12 -7.46
N PHE A 1100 -9.32 -28.67 -8.73
CA PHE A 1100 -10.50 -28.26 -9.50
C PHE A 1100 -11.58 -29.35 -9.54
N ILE A 1101 -11.20 -30.59 -9.88
CA ILE A 1101 -12.11 -31.74 -9.92
C ILE A 1101 -12.75 -32.00 -8.55
N ILE A 1102 -11.99 -31.89 -7.45
CA ILE A 1102 -12.53 -32.03 -6.08
C ILE A 1102 -13.50 -30.89 -5.75
N THR A 1103 -13.17 -29.64 -6.10
CA THR A 1103 -14.03 -28.48 -5.83
C THR A 1103 -15.35 -28.46 -6.61
N LEU A 1104 -15.55 -29.34 -7.61
CA LEU A 1104 -16.85 -29.51 -8.26
C LEU A 1104 -17.95 -29.95 -7.26
N LEU A 1105 -17.58 -30.56 -6.12
CA LEU A 1105 -18.50 -30.82 -5.00
C LEU A 1105 -19.15 -29.52 -4.48
N PHE A 1106 -18.38 -28.44 -4.36
CA PHE A 1106 -18.89 -27.15 -3.86
C PHE A 1106 -19.62 -26.32 -4.93
N ALA A 1107 -19.63 -26.78 -6.19
CA ALA A 1107 -20.44 -26.22 -7.29
C ALA A 1107 -21.78 -26.95 -7.49
N GLN A 1108 -22.12 -27.89 -6.60
CA GLN A 1108 -23.46 -28.47 -6.47
C GLN A 1108 -24.42 -27.49 -5.76
N ASN A 1109 -25.72 -27.70 -5.90
CA ASN A 1109 -26.71 -26.87 -5.22
C ASN A 1109 -26.59 -26.91 -3.68
N SER A 1110 -26.14 -28.02 -3.08
CA SER A 1110 -25.87 -28.10 -1.63
C SER A 1110 -24.46 -27.64 -1.23
N GLY A 1111 -23.68 -27.08 -2.15
CA GLY A 1111 -22.25 -26.76 -1.99
C GLY A 1111 -21.93 -25.78 -0.86
N LEU A 1112 -22.85 -24.87 -0.49
CA LEU A 1112 -22.67 -23.95 0.63
C LEU A 1112 -22.47 -24.69 1.96
N TYR A 1113 -23.29 -25.71 2.24
CA TYR A 1113 -23.21 -26.48 3.49
C TYR A 1113 -21.88 -27.24 3.60
N TRP A 1114 -21.37 -27.75 2.47
CA TRP A 1114 -20.05 -28.38 2.40
C TRP A 1114 -18.90 -27.40 2.66
N VAL A 1115 -18.99 -26.16 2.17
CA VAL A 1115 -18.00 -25.11 2.43
C VAL A 1115 -17.97 -24.76 3.92
N THR A 1116 -19.12 -24.47 4.53
CA THR A 1116 -19.21 -24.12 5.97
C THR A 1116 -18.70 -25.25 6.87
N LEU A 1117 -19.06 -26.51 6.57
CA LEU A 1117 -18.59 -27.67 7.33
C LEU A 1117 -17.05 -27.80 7.29
N PHE A 1118 -16.42 -27.48 6.16
CA PHE A 1118 -14.97 -27.56 6.00
C PHE A 1118 -14.24 -26.41 6.71
N ASP A 1119 -14.76 -25.18 6.70
CA ASP A 1119 -14.14 -24.03 7.39
C ASP A 1119 -14.03 -24.27 8.90
N THR A 1120 -15.17 -24.54 9.56
CA THR A 1120 -15.27 -24.67 11.02
C THR A 1120 -14.36 -25.77 11.58
N PHE A 1121 -14.27 -26.93 10.92
CA PHE A 1121 -13.50 -28.08 11.43
C PHE A 1121 -12.05 -28.14 10.93
N ALA A 1122 -11.73 -27.69 9.70
CA ALA A 1122 -10.34 -27.69 9.24
C ALA A 1122 -9.55 -26.51 9.84
N GLY A 1123 -10.20 -25.38 10.09
CA GLY A 1123 -9.59 -24.14 10.59
C GLY A 1123 -9.49 -24.03 12.12
N SER A 1124 -9.56 -25.13 12.87
CA SER A 1124 -9.60 -25.11 14.34
C SER A 1124 -8.71 -26.20 14.98
N ILE A 1125 -9.28 -27.37 15.29
CA ILE A 1125 -8.64 -28.46 16.04
C ILE A 1125 -7.28 -28.90 15.45
N PRO A 1126 -7.09 -29.03 14.11
CA PRO A 1126 -5.80 -29.42 13.55
C PRO A 1126 -4.68 -28.42 13.85
N LEU A 1127 -4.97 -27.12 13.85
CA LEU A 1127 -3.97 -26.05 13.97
C LEU A 1127 -3.33 -26.04 15.36
N LEU A 1128 -4.17 -26.01 16.39
CA LEU A 1128 -3.75 -26.02 17.79
C LEU A 1128 -2.96 -27.30 18.11
N THR A 1129 -3.42 -28.46 17.58
CA THR A 1129 -2.77 -29.75 17.79
C THR A 1129 -1.36 -29.78 17.17
N ILE A 1130 -1.22 -29.34 15.92
CA ILE A 1130 0.06 -29.37 15.21
C ILE A 1130 1.04 -28.38 15.87
N GLY A 1131 0.66 -27.12 16.09
CA GLY A 1131 1.55 -26.09 16.64
C GLY A 1131 2.09 -26.43 18.04
N LEU A 1132 1.28 -27.09 18.89
CA LEU A 1132 1.75 -27.64 20.18
C LEU A 1132 2.88 -28.67 19.98
N PHE A 1133 2.73 -29.59 19.02
CA PHE A 1133 3.79 -30.56 18.71
C PHE A 1133 5.02 -29.92 18.05
N GLU A 1134 4.87 -28.86 17.26
CA GLU A 1134 5.99 -28.09 16.70
C GLU A 1134 6.81 -27.39 17.80
N MET A 1135 6.15 -26.78 18.80
CA MET A 1135 6.83 -26.25 20.00
C MET A 1135 7.60 -27.34 20.75
N ILE A 1136 6.95 -28.47 21.08
CA ILE A 1136 7.58 -29.56 21.83
C ILE A 1136 8.77 -30.15 21.06
N ALA A 1137 8.63 -30.30 19.74
CA ALA A 1137 9.68 -30.83 18.86
C ALA A 1137 10.94 -29.94 18.86
N VAL A 1138 10.80 -28.61 18.76
CA VAL A 1138 11.95 -27.71 18.74
C VAL A 1138 12.54 -27.52 20.14
N VAL A 1139 11.72 -27.24 21.16
CA VAL A 1139 12.20 -26.91 22.51
C VAL A 1139 12.88 -28.12 23.19
N TYR A 1140 12.28 -29.31 23.11
CA TYR A 1140 12.72 -30.47 23.92
C TYR A 1140 13.39 -31.62 23.14
N ILE A 1141 13.16 -31.75 21.82
CA ILE A 1141 13.69 -32.86 20.99
C ILE A 1141 14.82 -32.42 20.04
N TYR A 1142 14.79 -31.16 19.58
CA TYR A 1142 15.94 -30.50 18.96
C TYR A 1142 16.82 -29.81 20.01
N GLY A 1143 16.20 -29.13 20.99
CA GLY A 1143 16.84 -28.53 22.16
C GLY A 1143 16.96 -27.00 22.03
N ILE A 1144 16.23 -26.24 22.85
CA ILE A 1144 16.00 -24.80 22.68
C ILE A 1144 17.25 -23.93 22.49
N ASP A 1145 18.32 -24.16 23.24
CA ASP A 1145 19.53 -23.33 23.21
C ASP A 1145 20.69 -23.97 22.40
N ARG A 1146 20.35 -24.79 21.40
CA ARG A 1146 21.22 -25.29 20.30
C ARG A 1146 21.04 -24.46 19.03
#